data_AF-A0A9P7R5R9-F1
#
_entry.id   AF-A0A9P7R5R9-F1
#
_cell.length_a   1.000
_cell.length_b   1.000
_cell.length_c   1.000
_cell.angle_alpha   90.00
_cell.angle_beta   90.00
_cell.angle_gamma   90.00
#
_symmetry.space_group_name_H-M   'P 1'
#
loop_
_entity.id
_entity.type
_entity.pdbx_description
1 polymer ?
#
loop_
_entity_poly.entity_id
_entity_poly.type
_entity_poly.pdbx_seq_one_letter_code
_entity_poly.pdbx_strand_id
1 'polypeptide(L)'
;MASLPVPDGIDLSESRVASIIGALSCTWALAAIAVALRFLARRIQSNKLWLEDWLITVSLTAAAVHVFISIGYMIPNGTGKHIWVAPTSATRAWAIGLFVSEVAYTVTLSTVKWSTLALYWRIFNARKSIRYYIWAMAGIVLAWFIAVILVTIFQCLPVHAFWARYDTVNPLSSDQYTCGVDVKMFFKGNSIPNIITDALVVLLPIPYVWKLQLHKAQKFALAGIFALGTFVTVVSMARLNVILSVDLTSPDITWNFIDTIIWTNVEANTAIICACLPCLKPILNLALNGRLKSSIRRSGQNSGGQYILNDRTKPSTTNGSSYLGGSGTGAMRKGVGGGGAEDERPFTRLSERDSEPSIDIANDDGGSGHGSLSKAGVTINTQEGRVGEAVTVKATPEVPPTTENAGNATQPIAPVSPAAVASSPAAPVSPAAAIVAEEDPDPSTDGYETGSDGSSNASTSLSSSVRDYEWENKRRYHKFKQGRYLCPNDEPEQDREDMKHALVVHICDGDLHSAPLDNPQKILDIGTGTGIWAIDMGDNYPEANIDGIDLSPIQPGFVPPNVRFLVDDAEADWLYPDNSVDFIHLRHMAPFIKDWPRLLRQAYRVLKPGGWIELQELRWRFACDDDTMGPDYAPTKMANLIEEGLGKFGFELYASETNPERLRAGGFVTQVHDVKKVPLGRWPKDDNLKTIGLYSQAVLFDGLQAITMGPLTRGLGWTPEEVEVLLMQVRKDLRNAAFHTYVYYHALSGQKPVEGA
;
A
#
# COMPACT_ATOMS: atom_id res chain seq x y z
N MET A 1 41.97 -37.90 -28.80
CA MET A 1 42.36 -36.54 -28.34
C MET A 1 43.54 -36.55 -27.38
N ALA A 2 43.69 -37.53 -26.47
CA ALA A 2 44.87 -37.69 -25.59
C ALA A 2 46.19 -38.08 -26.33
N SER A 3 46.41 -37.49 -27.50
CA SER A 3 47.51 -37.75 -28.44
C SER A 3 47.93 -36.47 -29.18
N LEU A 4 47.35 -35.31 -28.81
CA LEU A 4 47.81 -34.01 -29.27
C LEU A 4 49.05 -33.61 -28.44
N PRO A 5 50.14 -33.10 -29.05
CA PRO A 5 51.27 -32.59 -28.29
C PRO A 5 50.82 -31.45 -27.37
N VAL A 6 51.48 -31.33 -26.22
CA VAL A 6 51.28 -30.19 -25.30
C VAL A 6 51.94 -28.96 -25.95
N PRO A 7 51.23 -27.82 -26.10
CA PRO A 7 51.83 -26.57 -26.56
C PRO A 7 52.93 -26.09 -25.61
N ASP A 8 54.03 -25.57 -26.17
CA ASP A 8 55.14 -25.02 -25.39
C ASP A 8 54.68 -23.86 -24.49
N GLY A 9 55.06 -23.91 -23.21
CA GLY A 9 54.78 -22.85 -22.23
C GLY A 9 53.50 -23.00 -21.40
N ILE A 10 52.73 -24.09 -21.53
CA ILE A 10 51.57 -24.38 -20.65
C ILE A 10 52.02 -25.08 -19.36
N ASP A 11 51.67 -24.53 -18.19
CA ASP A 11 51.86 -25.20 -16.90
C ASP A 11 50.69 -26.14 -16.59
N LEU A 12 50.92 -27.44 -16.79
CA LEU A 12 49.96 -28.51 -16.54
C LEU A 12 49.61 -28.73 -15.05
N SER A 13 50.26 -28.02 -14.12
CA SER A 13 49.94 -28.05 -12.69
C SER A 13 48.86 -27.04 -12.28
N GLU A 14 48.57 -26.03 -13.12
CA GLU A 14 47.54 -25.04 -12.80
C GLU A 14 46.13 -25.65 -12.74
N SER A 15 45.27 -25.04 -11.91
CA SER A 15 43.89 -25.49 -11.71
C SER A 15 42.98 -24.33 -11.35
N ARG A 16 41.95 -24.10 -12.18
CA ARG A 16 40.91 -23.08 -11.98
C ARG A 16 39.68 -23.62 -11.25
N VAL A 17 39.74 -24.86 -10.75
CA VAL A 17 38.67 -25.51 -9.97
C VAL A 17 38.21 -24.66 -8.78
N ALA A 18 39.15 -24.04 -8.05
CA ALA A 18 38.83 -23.17 -6.92
C ALA A 18 37.99 -21.95 -7.34
N SER A 19 38.32 -21.32 -8.47
CA SER A 19 37.59 -20.19 -9.04
C SER A 19 36.15 -20.57 -9.41
N ILE A 20 35.96 -21.75 -10.02
CA ILE A 20 34.63 -22.27 -10.37
C ILE A 20 33.80 -22.51 -9.12
N ILE A 21 34.33 -23.27 -8.15
CA ILE A 21 33.59 -23.62 -6.92
C ILE A 21 33.22 -22.36 -6.14
N GLY A 22 34.15 -21.41 -5.98
CA GLY A 22 33.90 -20.15 -5.29
C GLY A 22 32.80 -19.32 -5.96
N ALA A 23 32.95 -19.02 -7.26
CA ALA A 23 31.99 -18.16 -7.97
C ALA A 23 30.57 -18.75 -8.02
N LEU A 24 30.44 -20.04 -8.32
CA LEU A 24 29.13 -20.72 -8.41
C LEU A 24 28.48 -20.83 -7.03
N SER A 25 29.22 -21.26 -6.01
CA SER A 25 28.66 -21.47 -4.66
C SER A 25 28.26 -20.16 -4.00
N CYS A 26 29.10 -19.12 -4.09
CA CYS A 26 28.80 -17.82 -3.48
C CYS A 26 27.64 -17.11 -4.17
N THR A 27 27.59 -17.07 -5.50
CA THR A 27 26.48 -16.39 -6.20
C THR A 27 25.16 -17.12 -6.02
N TRP A 28 25.15 -18.46 -6.03
CA TRP A 28 23.93 -19.22 -5.79
C TRP A 28 23.46 -19.14 -4.33
N ALA A 29 24.38 -19.13 -3.35
CA ALA A 29 24.02 -18.89 -1.96
C ALA A 29 23.36 -17.51 -1.76
N LEU A 30 23.88 -16.46 -2.40
CA LEU A 30 23.26 -15.13 -2.39
C LEU A 30 21.87 -15.12 -3.05
N ALA A 31 21.68 -15.85 -4.16
CA ALA A 31 20.37 -16.01 -4.80
C ALA A 31 19.37 -16.77 -3.92
N ALA A 32 19.81 -17.86 -3.28
CA ALA A 32 19.00 -18.64 -2.33
C ALA A 32 18.60 -17.80 -1.11
N ILE A 33 19.52 -16.99 -0.57
CA ILE A 33 19.23 -16.02 0.50
C ILE A 33 18.22 -14.98 0.02
N ALA A 34 18.39 -14.37 -1.16
CA ALA A 34 17.46 -13.38 -1.69
C ALA A 34 16.03 -13.93 -1.86
N VAL A 35 15.89 -15.18 -2.31
CA VAL A 35 14.59 -15.88 -2.38
C VAL A 35 14.04 -16.20 -0.99
N ALA A 36 14.85 -16.69 -0.05
CA ALA A 36 14.41 -16.94 1.33
C ALA A 36 13.94 -15.66 2.02
N LEU A 37 14.65 -14.54 1.82
CA LEU A 37 14.25 -13.22 2.30
C LEU A 37 12.95 -12.73 1.62
N ARG A 38 12.73 -13.02 0.33
CA ARG A 38 11.44 -12.73 -0.35
C ARG A 38 10.29 -13.44 0.34
N PHE A 39 10.42 -14.74 0.63
CA PHE A 39 9.40 -15.51 1.35
C PHE A 39 9.20 -15.04 2.79
N LEU A 40 10.27 -14.67 3.51
CA LEU A 40 10.18 -14.08 4.84
C LEU A 40 9.46 -12.71 4.80
N ALA A 41 9.75 -11.87 3.82
CA ALA A 41 9.09 -10.57 3.64
C ALA A 41 7.60 -10.73 3.33
N ARG A 42 7.20 -11.71 2.51
CA ARG A 42 5.79 -12.09 2.31
C ARG A 42 5.13 -12.50 3.62
N ARG A 43 5.78 -13.35 4.41
CA ARG A 43 5.27 -13.87 5.68
C ARG A 43 5.10 -12.77 6.74
N ILE A 44 6.05 -11.83 6.83
CA ILE A 44 5.96 -10.66 7.73
C ILE A 44 4.74 -9.78 7.36
N GLN A 45 4.48 -9.58 6.06
CA GLN A 45 3.31 -8.85 5.56
C GLN A 45 1.99 -9.65 5.62
N SER A 46 1.99 -10.91 6.09
CA SER A 46 0.85 -11.85 5.97
C SER A 46 0.30 -12.02 4.55
N ASN A 47 1.11 -11.76 3.52
CA ASN A 47 0.70 -11.79 2.12
C ASN A 47 0.52 -13.23 1.60
N LYS A 48 -0.54 -13.48 0.82
CA LYS A 48 -0.67 -14.70 0.01
C LYS A 48 0.52 -14.81 -0.96
N LEU A 49 1.02 -16.04 -1.15
CA LEU A 49 1.94 -16.36 -2.24
C LEU A 49 1.22 -16.24 -3.58
N TRP A 50 1.86 -15.65 -4.58
CA TRP A 50 1.27 -15.48 -5.92
C TRP A 50 2.26 -15.92 -7.02
N LEU A 51 1.88 -15.77 -8.28
CA LEU A 51 2.54 -16.41 -9.43
C LEU A 51 4.05 -16.07 -9.54
N GLU A 52 4.44 -14.85 -9.17
CA GLU A 52 5.82 -14.39 -9.19
C GLU A 52 6.72 -15.13 -8.19
N ASP A 53 6.17 -15.57 -7.06
CA ASP A 53 6.89 -16.28 -5.99
C ASP A 53 7.13 -17.76 -6.34
N TRP A 54 6.19 -18.38 -7.07
CA TRP A 54 6.38 -19.72 -7.62
C TRP A 54 7.40 -19.73 -8.77
N LEU A 55 7.31 -18.76 -9.69
CA LEU A 55 8.23 -18.64 -10.83
C LEU A 55 9.68 -18.42 -10.37
N ILE A 56 9.94 -17.59 -9.36
CA ILE A 56 11.30 -17.39 -8.85
C ILE A 56 11.84 -18.63 -8.11
N THR A 57 10.96 -19.46 -7.55
CA THR A 57 11.34 -20.75 -6.93
C THR A 57 11.76 -21.78 -7.98
N VAL A 58 11.04 -21.86 -9.11
CA VAL A 58 11.45 -22.66 -10.28
C VAL A 58 12.79 -22.16 -10.81
N SER A 59 12.98 -20.85 -10.90
CA SER A 59 14.22 -20.21 -11.34
C SER A 59 15.43 -20.59 -10.48
N LEU A 60 15.31 -20.50 -9.15
CA LEU A 60 16.35 -20.92 -8.20
C LEU A 60 16.64 -22.42 -8.29
N THR A 61 15.61 -23.24 -8.51
CA THR A 61 15.76 -24.70 -8.66
C THR A 61 16.55 -25.04 -9.93
N ALA A 62 16.25 -24.37 -11.05
CA ALA A 62 17.02 -24.53 -12.30
C ALA A 62 18.46 -23.99 -12.16
N ALA A 63 18.67 -22.87 -11.46
CA ALA A 63 20.00 -22.37 -11.16
C ALA A 63 20.81 -23.36 -10.30
N ALA A 64 20.17 -24.04 -9.35
CA ALA A 64 20.77 -25.09 -8.54
C ALA A 64 21.23 -26.28 -9.42
N VAL A 65 20.42 -26.71 -10.40
CA VAL A 65 20.82 -27.77 -11.36
C VAL A 65 22.09 -27.38 -12.13
N HIS A 66 22.20 -26.12 -12.59
CA HIS A 66 23.40 -25.61 -13.27
C HIS A 66 24.64 -25.60 -12.36
N VAL A 67 24.49 -25.25 -11.08
CA VAL A 67 25.59 -25.35 -10.08
C VAL A 67 25.97 -26.80 -9.81
N PHE A 68 25.00 -27.68 -9.57
CA PHE A 68 25.26 -29.08 -9.21
C PHE A 68 25.84 -29.90 -10.37
N ILE A 69 25.46 -29.66 -11.63
CA ILE A 69 26.11 -30.34 -12.76
C ILE A 69 27.55 -29.86 -12.94
N SER A 70 27.81 -28.56 -12.73
CA SER A 70 29.16 -27.99 -12.82
C SER A 70 30.09 -28.53 -11.73
N ILE A 71 29.69 -28.41 -10.47
CA ILE A 71 30.54 -28.80 -9.32
C ILE A 71 30.51 -30.32 -9.08
N GLY A 72 29.36 -30.97 -9.19
CA GLY A 72 29.17 -32.38 -8.86
C GLY A 72 29.49 -33.36 -9.98
N TYR A 73 29.58 -32.92 -11.25
CA TYR A 73 29.83 -33.79 -12.39
C TYR A 73 30.98 -33.29 -13.30
N MET A 74 30.94 -32.04 -13.76
CA MET A 74 31.95 -31.53 -14.71
C MET A 74 33.35 -31.42 -14.08
N ILE A 75 33.45 -30.90 -12.85
CA ILE A 75 34.74 -30.76 -12.14
C ILE A 75 35.39 -32.13 -11.81
N PRO A 76 34.69 -33.12 -11.22
CA PRO A 76 35.26 -34.46 -10.99
C PRO A 76 35.73 -35.17 -12.26
N ASN A 77 35.14 -34.85 -13.42
CA ASN A 77 35.56 -35.38 -14.72
C ASN A 77 36.63 -34.51 -15.43
N GLY A 78 37.24 -33.53 -14.76
CA GLY A 78 38.42 -32.79 -15.25
C GLY A 78 38.17 -31.37 -15.74
N THR A 79 36.94 -30.84 -15.70
CA THR A 79 36.69 -29.41 -15.97
C THR A 79 37.35 -28.56 -14.89
N GLY A 80 38.04 -27.47 -15.27
CA GLY A 80 38.90 -26.74 -14.34
C GLY A 80 40.39 -27.05 -14.46
N LYS A 81 40.77 -27.96 -15.38
CA LYS A 81 42.15 -28.33 -15.71
C LYS A 81 42.38 -28.37 -17.22
N HIS A 82 43.63 -28.25 -17.63
CA HIS A 82 44.09 -28.48 -18.99
C HIS A 82 43.78 -29.92 -19.46
N ILE A 83 43.32 -30.07 -20.71
CA ILE A 83 42.82 -31.32 -21.27
C ILE A 83 43.84 -32.47 -21.24
N TRP A 84 45.14 -32.16 -21.33
CA TRP A 84 46.23 -33.15 -21.29
C TRP A 84 46.43 -33.83 -19.93
N VAL A 85 45.91 -33.25 -18.83
CA VAL A 85 45.91 -33.85 -17.48
C VAL A 85 44.50 -34.21 -16.99
N ALA A 86 43.50 -34.11 -17.86
CA ALA A 86 42.13 -34.51 -17.58
C ALA A 86 41.90 -36.01 -17.91
N PRO A 87 40.90 -36.66 -17.29
CA PRO A 87 40.47 -38.01 -17.70
C PRO A 87 40.10 -38.08 -19.18
N THR A 88 40.25 -39.24 -19.82
CA THR A 88 39.86 -39.42 -21.23
C THR A 88 38.36 -39.20 -21.49
N SER A 89 37.52 -39.33 -20.45
CA SER A 89 36.09 -39.01 -20.48
C SER A 89 35.77 -37.51 -20.42
N ALA A 90 36.75 -36.63 -20.19
CA ALA A 90 36.52 -35.22 -19.86
C ALA A 90 35.71 -34.46 -20.92
N THR A 91 36.01 -34.63 -22.21
CA THR A 91 35.26 -33.97 -23.29
C THR A 91 33.81 -34.46 -23.39
N ARG A 92 33.56 -35.76 -23.15
CA ARG A 92 32.19 -36.33 -23.08
C ARG A 92 31.43 -35.80 -21.86
N ALA A 93 32.08 -35.71 -20.71
CA ALA A 93 31.49 -35.18 -19.48
C ALA A 93 31.21 -33.67 -19.58
N TRP A 94 32.11 -32.90 -20.20
CA TRP A 94 31.89 -31.49 -20.53
C TRP A 94 30.66 -31.33 -21.44
N ALA A 95 30.52 -32.14 -22.49
CA ALA A 95 29.37 -32.06 -23.39
C ALA A 95 28.03 -32.41 -22.71
N ILE A 96 28.00 -33.44 -21.85
CA ILE A 96 26.81 -33.77 -21.05
C ILE A 96 26.49 -32.62 -20.08
N GLY A 97 27.50 -32.09 -19.41
CA GLY A 97 27.36 -30.98 -18.48
C GLY A 97 26.86 -29.70 -19.16
N LEU A 98 27.34 -29.41 -20.37
CA LEU A 98 26.93 -28.26 -21.18
C LEU A 98 25.45 -28.36 -21.58
N PHE A 99 25.01 -29.51 -22.11
CA PHE A 99 23.61 -29.73 -22.51
C PHE A 99 22.65 -29.50 -21.33
N VAL A 100 22.96 -30.04 -20.15
CA VAL A 100 22.15 -29.83 -18.92
C VAL A 100 22.20 -28.37 -18.49
N SER A 101 23.37 -27.72 -18.57
CA SER A 101 23.56 -26.32 -18.19
C SER A 101 22.80 -25.36 -19.09
N GLU A 102 22.76 -25.58 -20.40
CA GLU A 102 21.99 -24.77 -21.35
C GLU A 102 20.49 -24.81 -21.06
N VAL A 103 19.92 -26.00 -20.83
CA VAL A 103 18.51 -26.17 -20.47
C VAL A 103 18.21 -25.49 -19.13
N ALA A 104 19.05 -25.73 -18.11
CA ALA A 104 18.90 -25.15 -16.79
C ALA A 104 18.95 -23.62 -16.82
N TYR A 105 19.97 -23.03 -17.46
CA TYR A 105 20.11 -21.60 -17.67
C TYR A 105 18.91 -20.99 -18.40
N THR A 106 18.43 -21.64 -19.47
CA THR A 106 17.31 -21.15 -20.30
C THR A 106 15.99 -21.14 -19.52
N VAL A 107 15.76 -22.15 -18.66
CA VAL A 107 14.64 -22.17 -17.70
C VAL A 107 14.82 -21.07 -16.66
N THR A 108 16.01 -20.89 -16.09
CA THR A 108 16.29 -19.88 -15.06
C THR A 108 15.93 -18.48 -15.54
N LEU A 109 16.50 -17.98 -16.64
CA LEU A 109 16.24 -16.60 -17.08
C LEU A 109 14.80 -16.38 -17.58
N SER A 110 14.20 -17.36 -18.25
CA SER A 110 12.80 -17.24 -18.70
C SER A 110 11.83 -17.13 -17.51
N THR A 111 12.08 -17.89 -16.44
CA THR A 111 11.28 -17.82 -15.20
C THR A 111 11.58 -16.57 -14.36
N VAL A 112 12.80 -16.01 -14.37
CA VAL A 112 13.06 -14.65 -13.84
C VAL A 112 12.20 -13.63 -14.60
N LYS A 113 12.20 -13.67 -15.93
CA LYS A 113 11.46 -12.72 -16.78
C LYS A 113 9.96 -12.80 -16.54
N TRP A 114 9.38 -14.00 -16.47
CA TRP A 114 7.97 -14.16 -16.10
C TRP A 114 7.66 -13.75 -14.65
N SER A 115 8.55 -14.00 -13.67
CA SER A 115 8.39 -13.51 -12.30
C SER A 115 8.37 -11.97 -12.25
N THR A 116 9.24 -11.33 -13.02
CA THR A 116 9.33 -9.86 -13.14
C THR A 116 8.10 -9.27 -13.85
N LEU A 117 7.62 -9.91 -14.93
CA LEU A 117 6.40 -9.49 -15.64
C LEU A 117 5.14 -9.73 -14.81
N ALA A 118 5.08 -10.80 -14.01
CA ALA A 118 4.02 -11.01 -13.03
C ALA A 118 4.04 -9.95 -11.92
N LEU A 119 5.23 -9.57 -11.41
CA LEU A 119 5.37 -8.45 -10.49
C LEU A 119 4.88 -7.13 -11.11
N TYR A 120 5.23 -6.83 -12.36
CA TYR A 120 4.72 -5.64 -13.06
C TYR A 120 3.22 -5.70 -13.32
N TRP A 121 2.64 -6.88 -13.57
CA TRP A 121 1.20 -7.06 -13.59
C TRP A 121 0.61 -6.68 -12.24
N ARG A 122 1.03 -7.33 -11.14
CA ARG A 122 0.55 -7.04 -9.78
C ARG A 122 0.69 -5.58 -9.36
N ILE A 123 1.70 -4.86 -9.85
CA ILE A 123 1.89 -3.44 -9.55
C ILE A 123 1.02 -2.52 -10.44
N PHE A 124 0.91 -2.77 -11.75
CA PHE A 124 0.39 -1.80 -12.72
C PHE A 124 -0.89 -2.22 -13.47
N ASN A 125 -1.41 -3.43 -13.26
CA ASN A 125 -2.60 -4.00 -13.92
C ASN A 125 -3.84 -3.08 -13.85
N ALA A 126 -3.95 -2.20 -12.85
CA ALA A 126 -4.98 -1.16 -12.77
C ALA A 126 -5.11 -0.30 -14.06
N ARG A 127 -3.99 -0.02 -14.76
CA ARG A 127 -3.99 0.71 -16.04
C ARG A 127 -4.12 -0.27 -17.21
N LYS A 128 -5.33 -0.38 -17.81
CA LYS A 128 -5.63 -1.28 -18.93
C LYS A 128 -4.61 -1.23 -20.09
N SER A 129 -4.01 -0.07 -20.36
CA SER A 129 -3.04 0.12 -21.44
C SER A 129 -1.69 -0.55 -21.24
N ILE A 130 -1.22 -0.81 -20.01
CA ILE A 130 0.05 -1.54 -19.79
C ILE A 130 -0.13 -3.06 -19.97
N ARG A 131 -1.34 -3.58 -19.72
CA ARG A 131 -1.67 -5.02 -19.76
C ARG A 131 -1.28 -5.66 -21.10
N TYR A 132 -1.52 -4.96 -22.21
CA TYR A 132 -1.18 -5.43 -23.55
C TYR A 132 0.34 -5.64 -23.71
N TYR A 133 1.15 -4.66 -23.29
CA TYR A 133 2.61 -4.76 -23.39
C TYR A 133 3.19 -5.84 -22.47
N ILE A 134 2.61 -6.06 -21.28
CA ILE A 134 3.02 -7.16 -20.39
C ILE A 134 2.73 -8.52 -21.03
N TRP A 135 1.55 -8.72 -21.62
CA TRP A 135 1.22 -9.97 -22.33
C TRP A 135 2.06 -10.17 -23.60
N ALA A 136 2.30 -9.11 -24.38
CA ALA A 136 3.17 -9.18 -25.54
C ALA A 136 4.61 -9.56 -25.15
N MET A 137 5.16 -8.94 -24.10
CA MET A 137 6.50 -9.26 -23.58
C MET A 137 6.58 -10.68 -23.03
N ALA A 138 5.56 -11.14 -22.29
CA ALA A 138 5.50 -12.52 -21.79
C ALA A 138 5.42 -13.55 -22.93
N GLY A 139 4.67 -13.24 -24.00
CA GLY A 139 4.59 -14.04 -25.22
C GLY A 139 5.89 -14.08 -26.01
N ILE A 140 6.61 -12.96 -26.11
CA ILE A 140 7.95 -12.90 -26.73
C ILE A 140 8.95 -13.78 -25.95
N VAL A 141 8.95 -13.69 -24.61
CA VAL A 141 9.80 -14.53 -23.75
C VAL A 141 9.42 -16.01 -23.90
N LEU A 142 8.13 -16.35 -24.03
CA LEU A 142 7.68 -17.73 -24.22
C LEU A 142 8.05 -18.30 -25.59
N ALA A 143 7.87 -17.53 -26.67
CA ALA A 143 8.30 -17.93 -28.00
C ALA A 143 9.82 -18.15 -28.04
N TRP A 144 10.59 -17.28 -27.39
CA TRP A 144 12.04 -17.41 -27.29
C TRP A 144 12.47 -18.63 -26.46
N PHE A 145 11.87 -18.84 -25.29
CA PHE A 145 12.09 -20.00 -24.44
C PHE A 145 11.88 -21.31 -25.20
N ILE A 146 10.74 -21.43 -25.90
CA ILE A 146 10.42 -22.62 -26.72
C ILE A 146 11.45 -22.80 -27.83
N ALA A 147 11.81 -21.73 -28.56
CA ALA A 147 12.80 -21.81 -29.64
C ALA A 147 14.18 -22.26 -29.14
N VAL A 148 14.70 -21.69 -28.05
CA VAL A 148 16.00 -22.05 -27.48
C VAL A 148 16.00 -23.49 -26.95
N ILE A 149 14.95 -23.90 -26.23
CA ILE A 149 14.82 -25.28 -25.72
C ILE A 149 14.75 -26.30 -26.86
N LEU A 150 13.99 -26.03 -27.92
CA LEU A 150 13.93 -26.91 -29.10
C LEU A 150 15.29 -27.01 -29.80
N VAL A 151 16.00 -25.87 -29.98
CA VAL A 151 17.33 -25.88 -30.60
C VAL A 151 18.34 -26.63 -29.73
N THR A 152 18.36 -26.43 -28.40
CA THR A 152 19.24 -27.18 -27.48
C THR A 152 18.93 -28.69 -27.46
N ILE A 153 17.66 -29.10 -27.49
CA ILE A 153 17.30 -30.54 -27.53
C ILE A 153 17.70 -31.17 -28.87
N PHE A 154 17.56 -30.46 -29.99
CA PHE A 154 17.76 -31.00 -31.34
C PHE A 154 19.07 -30.53 -32.02
N GLN A 155 20.10 -30.13 -31.25
CA GLN A 155 21.43 -29.74 -31.79
C GLN A 155 22.06 -30.81 -32.67
N CYS A 156 21.83 -32.08 -32.31
CA CYS A 156 22.25 -33.25 -33.07
C CYS A 156 21.10 -34.26 -33.20
N LEU A 157 21.10 -35.02 -34.30
CA LEU A 157 20.22 -36.14 -34.54
C LEU A 157 21.07 -37.41 -34.74
N PRO A 158 20.88 -38.48 -33.93
CA PRO A 158 20.04 -38.54 -32.72
C PRO A 158 20.60 -37.67 -31.58
N VAL A 159 19.73 -37.21 -30.67
CA VAL A 159 20.06 -36.26 -29.59
C VAL A 159 21.32 -36.66 -28.79
N HIS A 160 21.44 -37.93 -28.43
CA HIS A 160 22.56 -38.43 -27.62
C HIS A 160 23.92 -38.34 -28.33
N ALA A 161 23.96 -38.18 -29.65
CA ALA A 161 25.19 -38.01 -30.40
C ALA A 161 25.94 -36.71 -30.03
N PHE A 162 25.25 -35.69 -29.49
CA PHE A 162 25.87 -34.45 -29.05
C PHE A 162 27.05 -34.68 -28.09
N TRP A 163 26.88 -35.62 -27.14
CA TRP A 163 27.92 -36.04 -26.22
C TRP A 163 28.62 -37.34 -26.61
N ALA A 164 27.91 -38.30 -27.22
CA ALA A 164 28.47 -39.62 -27.52
C ALA A 164 29.55 -39.58 -28.62
N ARG A 165 29.57 -38.56 -29.49
CA ARG A 165 30.67 -38.30 -30.44
C ARG A 165 32.02 -38.01 -29.78
N TYR A 166 32.04 -37.70 -28.48
CA TYR A 166 33.26 -37.46 -27.70
C TYR A 166 33.70 -38.66 -26.86
N ASP A 167 33.06 -39.83 -27.04
CA ASP A 167 33.45 -41.05 -26.32
C ASP A 167 34.77 -41.62 -26.87
N THR A 168 35.76 -41.84 -26.01
CA THR A 168 37.07 -42.36 -26.40
C THR A 168 37.15 -43.89 -26.43
N VAL A 169 36.10 -44.58 -25.99
CA VAL A 169 36.03 -46.05 -25.91
C VAL A 169 35.13 -46.59 -27.02
N ASN A 170 33.98 -45.95 -27.25
CA ASN A 170 33.02 -46.30 -28.30
C ASN A 170 32.59 -45.04 -29.09
N PRO A 171 33.48 -44.41 -29.88
CA PRO A 171 33.13 -43.23 -30.67
C PRO A 171 32.09 -43.57 -31.75
N LEU A 172 31.05 -42.72 -31.89
CA LEU A 172 30.16 -42.78 -33.06
C LEU A 172 30.93 -42.39 -34.32
N SER A 173 30.70 -43.12 -35.42
CA SER A 173 31.23 -42.75 -36.73
C SER A 173 30.42 -41.60 -37.34
N SER A 174 31.06 -40.77 -38.18
CA SER A 174 30.49 -39.49 -38.64
C SER A 174 29.30 -39.62 -39.60
N ASP A 175 28.97 -40.83 -40.04
CA ASP A 175 27.78 -41.19 -40.80
C ASP A 175 26.57 -41.53 -39.92
N GLN A 176 26.79 -41.84 -38.63
CA GLN A 176 25.74 -42.24 -37.68
C GLN A 176 25.00 -41.08 -37.02
N TYR A 177 25.46 -39.84 -37.21
CA TYR A 177 24.84 -38.65 -36.63
C TYR A 177 25.04 -37.40 -37.49
N THR A 178 24.13 -36.44 -37.36
CA THR A 178 24.30 -35.08 -37.88
C THR A 178 24.13 -34.06 -36.77
N CYS A 179 24.99 -33.06 -36.70
CA CYS A 179 24.88 -31.93 -35.79
C CYS A 179 24.76 -30.64 -36.61
N GLY A 180 23.55 -30.12 -36.74
CA GLY A 180 23.25 -28.98 -37.62
C GLY A 180 23.47 -27.60 -37.00
N VAL A 181 23.82 -27.54 -35.72
CA VAL A 181 23.94 -26.30 -34.94
C VAL A 181 25.41 -26.00 -34.63
N ASP A 182 25.91 -24.87 -35.13
CA ASP A 182 27.19 -24.30 -34.69
C ASP A 182 27.02 -23.71 -33.28
N VAL A 183 27.82 -24.21 -32.33
CA VAL A 183 27.72 -23.86 -30.90
C VAL A 183 28.12 -22.40 -30.63
N LYS A 184 29.07 -21.83 -31.38
CA LYS A 184 29.50 -20.43 -31.21
C LYS A 184 28.45 -19.46 -31.77
N MET A 185 27.86 -19.78 -32.92
CA MET A 185 26.73 -19.05 -33.47
C MET A 185 25.49 -19.19 -32.59
N PHE A 186 25.24 -20.37 -32.00
CA PHE A 186 24.15 -20.58 -31.06
C PHE A 186 24.27 -19.72 -29.80
N PHE A 187 25.42 -19.69 -29.11
CA PHE A 187 25.57 -18.83 -27.93
C PHE A 187 25.46 -17.34 -28.25
N LYS A 188 25.99 -16.89 -29.40
CA LYS A 188 25.79 -15.51 -29.88
C LYS A 188 24.32 -15.22 -30.17
N GLY A 189 23.64 -16.16 -30.83
CA GLY A 189 22.22 -16.09 -31.17
C GLY A 189 21.28 -16.18 -29.97
N ASN A 190 21.69 -16.85 -28.88
CA ASN A 190 20.95 -16.89 -27.61
C ASN A 190 21.13 -15.60 -26.80
N SER A 191 22.39 -15.13 -26.67
CA SER A 191 22.75 -14.00 -25.82
C SER A 191 22.16 -12.66 -26.30
N ILE A 192 22.16 -12.40 -27.61
CA ILE A 192 21.71 -11.09 -28.13
C ILE A 192 20.20 -10.85 -27.88
N PRO A 193 19.27 -11.76 -28.22
CA PRO A 193 17.85 -11.61 -27.86
C PRO A 193 17.61 -11.70 -26.34
N ASN A 194 18.47 -12.40 -25.59
CA ASN A 194 18.39 -12.36 -24.13
C ASN A 194 18.64 -10.94 -23.58
N ILE A 195 19.71 -10.27 -24.01
CA ILE A 195 20.03 -8.88 -23.66
C ILE A 195 18.92 -7.91 -24.11
N ILE A 196 18.39 -8.08 -25.34
CA ILE A 196 17.29 -7.24 -25.85
C ILE A 196 16.02 -7.43 -25.01
N THR A 197 15.67 -8.66 -24.64
CA THR A 197 14.50 -8.92 -23.79
C THR A 197 14.71 -8.53 -22.33
N ASP A 198 15.95 -8.52 -21.81
CA ASP A 198 16.29 -7.89 -20.52
C ASP A 198 15.92 -6.39 -20.58
N ALA A 199 16.51 -5.67 -21.55
CA ALA A 199 16.30 -4.23 -21.70
C ALA A 199 14.82 -3.87 -21.93
N LEU A 200 14.10 -4.60 -22.78
CA LEU A 200 12.67 -4.35 -23.04
C LEU A 200 11.80 -4.52 -21.79
N VAL A 201 12.08 -5.52 -20.94
CA VAL A 201 11.38 -5.69 -19.66
C VAL A 201 11.63 -4.47 -18.76
N VAL A 202 12.87 -3.98 -18.66
CA VAL A 202 13.23 -2.82 -17.82
C VAL A 202 12.59 -1.52 -18.32
N LEU A 203 12.51 -1.33 -19.64
CA LEU A 203 11.91 -0.13 -20.24
C LEU A 203 10.37 -0.09 -20.12
N LEU A 204 9.71 -1.26 -20.08
CA LEU A 204 8.25 -1.41 -20.17
C LEU A 204 7.46 -0.51 -19.19
N PRO A 205 7.75 -0.43 -17.88
CA PRO A 205 6.99 0.43 -16.97
C PRO A 205 7.36 1.92 -17.01
N ILE A 206 8.52 2.33 -17.57
CA ILE A 206 9.01 3.73 -17.50
C ILE A 206 7.96 4.77 -17.96
N PRO A 207 7.29 4.63 -19.12
CA PRO A 207 6.33 5.65 -19.60
C PRO A 207 5.08 5.79 -18.72
N TYR A 208 4.76 4.76 -17.94
CA TYR A 208 3.64 4.76 -16.99
C TYR A 208 4.05 5.36 -15.64
N VAL A 209 5.31 5.16 -15.25
CA VAL A 209 5.93 5.71 -14.04
C VAL A 209 6.16 7.21 -14.15
N TRP A 210 6.71 7.70 -15.27
CA TRP A 210 6.95 9.14 -15.47
C TRP A 210 5.66 9.97 -15.56
N LYS A 211 4.51 9.33 -15.84
CA LYS A 211 3.16 9.93 -15.81
C LYS A 211 2.42 9.63 -14.50
N LEU A 212 3.14 9.70 -13.39
CA LEU A 212 2.62 9.46 -12.05
C LEU A 212 3.38 10.37 -11.08
N GLN A 213 2.69 11.35 -10.49
CA GLN A 213 3.27 12.16 -9.42
C GLN A 213 3.40 11.27 -8.18
N LEU A 214 4.63 10.88 -7.87
CA LEU A 214 4.98 9.96 -6.80
C LEU A 214 5.89 10.67 -5.81
N HIS A 215 5.58 10.54 -4.52
CA HIS A 215 6.40 11.03 -3.41
C HIS A 215 7.86 10.54 -3.52
N LYS A 216 8.81 11.35 -3.04
CA LYS A 216 10.26 11.15 -3.24
C LYS A 216 10.71 9.72 -2.87
N ALA A 217 10.24 9.18 -1.74
CA ALA A 217 10.52 7.81 -1.29
C ALA A 217 9.99 6.70 -2.24
N GLN A 218 8.83 6.90 -2.87
CA GLN A 218 8.29 5.96 -3.87
C GLN A 218 9.09 6.05 -5.17
N LYS A 219 9.52 7.26 -5.55
CA LYS A 219 10.40 7.50 -6.70
C LYS A 219 11.77 6.83 -6.52
N PHE A 220 12.35 6.83 -5.31
CA PHE A 220 13.59 6.10 -5.00
C PHE A 220 13.44 4.57 -5.08
N ALA A 221 12.39 3.99 -4.47
CA ALA A 221 12.15 2.55 -4.55
C ALA A 221 12.01 2.07 -6.01
N LEU A 222 11.42 2.92 -6.86
CA LEU A 222 11.16 2.66 -8.27
C LEU A 222 12.41 2.91 -9.15
N ALA A 223 13.23 3.91 -8.84
CA ALA A 223 14.58 4.05 -9.39
C ALA A 223 15.46 2.83 -9.06
N GLY A 224 15.31 2.26 -7.86
CA GLY A 224 15.94 0.99 -7.48
C GLY A 224 15.59 -0.17 -8.42
N ILE A 225 14.31 -0.32 -8.79
CA ILE A 225 13.87 -1.33 -9.77
C ILE A 225 14.56 -1.13 -11.13
N PHE A 226 14.73 0.11 -11.59
CA PHE A 226 15.37 0.42 -12.88
C PHE A 226 16.89 0.21 -12.87
N ALA A 227 17.58 0.69 -11.83
CA ALA A 227 19.04 0.50 -11.67
C ALA A 227 19.39 -1.00 -11.63
N LEU A 228 18.56 -1.78 -10.95
CA LEU A 228 18.69 -3.23 -10.81
C LEU A 228 18.47 -3.97 -12.13
N GLY A 229 17.49 -3.57 -12.92
CA GLY A 229 17.28 -4.07 -14.28
C GLY A 229 18.45 -3.74 -15.21
N THR A 230 18.97 -2.52 -15.14
CA THR A 230 20.16 -2.07 -15.88
C THR A 230 21.39 -2.89 -15.49
N PHE A 231 21.55 -3.22 -14.20
CA PHE A 231 22.66 -4.05 -13.70
C PHE A 231 22.64 -5.46 -14.30
N VAL A 232 21.48 -6.13 -14.37
CA VAL A 232 21.36 -7.42 -15.08
C VAL A 232 21.83 -7.28 -16.53
N THR A 233 21.33 -6.27 -17.26
CA THR A 233 21.72 -6.04 -18.66
C THR A 233 23.23 -5.84 -18.84
N VAL A 234 23.91 -5.18 -17.91
CA VAL A 234 25.38 -5.02 -17.91
C VAL A 234 26.09 -6.36 -17.71
N VAL A 235 25.63 -7.20 -16.78
CA VAL A 235 26.18 -8.55 -16.58
C VAL A 235 25.95 -9.43 -17.82
N SER A 236 24.77 -9.33 -18.45
CA SER A 236 24.45 -10.02 -19.70
C SER A 236 25.39 -9.62 -20.85
N MET A 237 25.76 -8.34 -20.94
CA MET A 237 26.75 -7.85 -21.92
C MET A 237 28.19 -8.30 -21.60
N ALA A 238 28.60 -8.31 -20.34
CA ALA A 238 29.92 -8.79 -19.92
C ALA A 238 30.12 -10.28 -20.27
N ARG A 239 29.10 -11.11 -20.03
CA ARG A 239 29.08 -12.51 -20.45
C ARG A 239 29.17 -12.67 -21.98
N LEU A 240 28.46 -11.85 -22.76
CA LEU A 240 28.56 -11.90 -24.23
C LEU A 240 29.98 -11.56 -24.72
N ASN A 241 30.68 -10.62 -24.08
CA ASN A 241 32.08 -10.32 -24.40
C ASN A 241 32.97 -11.56 -24.21
N VAL A 242 32.83 -12.27 -23.09
CA VAL A 242 33.55 -13.52 -22.80
C VAL A 242 33.22 -14.62 -23.82
N ILE A 243 31.93 -14.82 -24.14
CA ILE A 243 31.49 -15.81 -25.14
C ILE A 243 32.10 -15.54 -26.54
N LEU A 244 32.30 -14.26 -26.89
CA LEU A 244 32.93 -13.89 -28.15
C LEU A 244 34.46 -14.12 -28.13
N SER A 245 35.13 -13.86 -26.99
CA SER A 245 36.58 -14.04 -26.84
C SER A 245 37.01 -15.52 -26.76
N VAL A 246 36.18 -16.42 -26.23
CA VAL A 246 36.52 -17.84 -26.11
C VAL A 246 36.57 -18.52 -27.49
N ASP A 247 37.66 -19.22 -27.78
CA ASP A 247 37.76 -20.13 -28.92
C ASP A 247 37.21 -21.52 -28.57
N LEU A 248 36.01 -21.83 -29.09
CA LEU A 248 35.35 -23.12 -28.93
C LEU A 248 35.89 -24.20 -29.88
N THR A 249 36.85 -23.87 -30.75
CA THR A 249 37.58 -24.84 -31.60
C THR A 249 38.89 -25.30 -30.98
N SER A 250 39.35 -24.65 -29.90
CA SER A 250 40.51 -25.07 -29.11
C SER A 250 40.32 -26.49 -28.56
N PRO A 251 41.34 -27.36 -28.65
CA PRO A 251 41.27 -28.71 -28.07
C PRO A 251 41.18 -28.68 -26.53
N ASP A 252 41.63 -27.59 -25.90
CA ASP A 252 41.66 -27.43 -24.44
C ASP A 252 40.37 -26.77 -23.91
N ILE A 253 39.23 -27.36 -24.26
CA ILE A 253 37.90 -26.83 -23.94
C ILE A 253 37.58 -26.89 -22.44
N THR A 254 38.18 -27.84 -21.71
CA THR A 254 38.02 -28.01 -20.24
C THR A 254 38.66 -26.88 -19.42
N TRP A 255 39.57 -26.12 -20.04
CA TRP A 255 40.19 -24.92 -19.49
C TRP A 255 39.56 -23.63 -20.05
N ASN A 256 39.44 -23.52 -21.37
CA ASN A 256 39.05 -22.27 -22.03
C ASN A 256 37.56 -21.92 -21.84
N PHE A 257 36.70 -22.90 -21.53
CA PHE A 257 35.26 -22.68 -21.32
C PHE A 257 34.90 -22.17 -19.91
N ILE A 258 35.87 -22.07 -19.00
CA ILE A 258 35.63 -21.81 -17.57
C ILE A 258 34.96 -20.45 -17.32
N ASP A 259 35.42 -19.39 -17.99
CA ASP A 259 34.83 -18.06 -17.83
C ASP A 259 33.40 -18.00 -18.36
N THR A 260 33.07 -18.78 -19.40
CA THR A 260 31.69 -18.94 -19.88
C THR A 260 30.79 -19.57 -18.81
N ILE A 261 31.28 -20.61 -18.11
CA ILE A 261 30.53 -21.23 -16.99
C ILE A 261 30.31 -20.20 -15.87
N ILE A 262 31.38 -19.53 -15.44
CA ILE A 262 31.34 -18.54 -14.35
C ILE A 262 30.36 -17.41 -14.70
N TRP A 263 30.52 -16.73 -15.83
CA TRP A 263 29.68 -15.58 -16.20
C TRP A 263 28.22 -15.96 -16.48
N THR A 264 27.95 -17.15 -17.03
CA THR A 264 26.57 -17.64 -17.21
C THR A 264 25.90 -17.96 -15.87
N ASN A 265 26.65 -18.40 -14.87
CA ASN A 265 26.14 -18.63 -13.52
C ASN A 265 25.95 -17.30 -12.74
N VAL A 266 26.90 -16.37 -12.86
CA VAL A 266 26.82 -15.01 -12.30
C VAL A 266 25.60 -14.25 -12.83
N GLU A 267 25.36 -14.25 -14.15
CA GLU A 267 24.18 -13.63 -14.77
C GLU A 267 22.88 -14.24 -14.23
N ALA A 268 22.77 -15.57 -14.24
CA ALA A 268 21.59 -16.30 -13.77
C ALA A 268 21.24 -16.02 -12.30
N ASN A 269 22.23 -16.10 -11.40
CA ASN A 269 22.03 -15.83 -9.98
C ASN A 269 21.80 -14.34 -9.69
N THR A 270 22.47 -13.45 -10.41
CA THR A 270 22.23 -12.00 -10.32
C THR A 270 20.80 -11.67 -10.71
N ALA A 271 20.29 -12.24 -11.81
CA ALA A 271 18.92 -12.04 -12.26
C ALA A 271 17.88 -12.51 -11.22
N ILE A 272 18.14 -13.60 -10.50
CA ILE A 272 17.29 -14.06 -9.37
C ILE A 272 17.30 -13.06 -8.21
N ILE A 273 18.49 -12.61 -7.78
CA ILE A 273 18.63 -11.61 -6.71
C ILE A 273 17.87 -10.33 -7.09
N CYS A 274 18.03 -9.89 -8.33
CA CYS A 274 17.39 -8.71 -8.90
C CYS A 274 15.86 -8.80 -8.87
N ALA A 275 15.28 -9.94 -9.28
CA ALA A 275 13.82 -10.13 -9.20
C ALA A 275 13.28 -10.20 -7.76
N CYS A 276 14.12 -10.40 -6.75
CA CYS A 276 13.72 -10.44 -5.34
C CYS A 276 13.76 -9.09 -4.62
N LEU A 277 14.74 -8.21 -4.89
CA LEU A 277 14.91 -6.96 -4.12
C LEU A 277 13.65 -6.09 -3.97
N PRO A 278 12.77 -5.92 -4.99
CA PRO A 278 11.58 -5.08 -4.86
C PRO A 278 10.61 -5.52 -3.76
N CYS A 279 10.66 -6.78 -3.34
CA CYS A 279 9.84 -7.33 -2.27
C CYS A 279 10.49 -7.23 -0.87
N LEU A 280 11.76 -6.83 -0.76
CA LEU A 280 12.53 -6.91 0.49
C LEU A 280 12.39 -5.69 1.43
N LYS A 281 11.66 -4.64 1.02
CA LYS A 281 11.45 -3.42 1.84
C LYS A 281 11.08 -3.70 3.33
N PRO A 282 10.18 -4.63 3.68
CA PRO A 282 9.85 -4.88 5.09
C PRO A 282 11.00 -5.48 5.90
N ILE A 283 11.92 -6.21 5.24
CA ILE A 283 13.11 -6.77 5.89
C ILE A 283 14.20 -5.71 6.04
N LEU A 284 14.35 -4.81 5.05
CA LEU A 284 15.24 -3.66 5.19
C LEU A 284 14.82 -2.80 6.39
N ASN A 285 13.52 -2.50 6.52
CA ASN A 285 12.96 -1.81 7.68
C ASN A 285 13.20 -2.58 9.00
N LEU A 286 13.09 -3.91 8.99
CA LEU A 286 13.34 -4.75 10.18
C LEU A 286 14.82 -4.76 10.59
N ALA A 287 15.73 -4.81 9.63
CA ALA A 287 17.17 -4.85 9.86
C ALA A 287 17.74 -3.51 10.31
N LEU A 288 17.22 -2.40 9.79
CA LEU A 288 17.62 -1.05 10.18
C LEU A 288 17.01 -0.61 11.52
N ASN A 289 15.72 -0.91 11.77
CA ASN A 289 14.98 -0.34 12.90
C ASN A 289 14.76 -1.33 14.06
N GLY A 290 15.32 -2.55 13.99
CA GLY A 290 15.41 -3.53 15.10
C GLY A 290 14.11 -4.10 15.67
N ARG A 291 12.93 -3.63 15.23
CA ARG A 291 11.62 -3.96 15.83
C ARG A 291 10.69 -4.66 14.84
N LEU A 292 10.35 -5.92 15.15
CA LEU A 292 9.26 -6.65 14.50
C LEU A 292 7.92 -6.26 15.15
N LYS A 293 6.96 -5.70 14.41
CA LYS A 293 5.55 -5.64 14.85
C LYS A 293 4.99 -7.07 14.92
N SER A 294 5.11 -7.70 16.09
CA SER A 294 4.90 -9.14 16.27
C SER A 294 3.41 -9.52 16.36
N SER A 295 2.73 -9.59 15.22
CA SER A 295 1.39 -10.20 15.10
C SER A 295 1.46 -11.73 15.20
N ILE A 296 1.86 -12.24 16.37
CA ILE A 296 1.90 -13.68 16.67
C ILE A 296 0.54 -14.09 17.25
N ARG A 297 -0.38 -14.44 16.36
CA ARG A 297 -1.57 -15.23 16.74
C ARG A 297 -1.10 -16.56 17.36
N ARG A 298 -1.21 -16.70 18.68
CA ARG A 298 -1.23 -18.03 19.30
C ARG A 298 -2.47 -18.77 18.80
N SER A 299 -2.27 -19.82 18.00
CA SER A 299 -3.36 -20.71 17.62
C SER A 299 -3.81 -21.49 18.84
N GLY A 300 -4.95 -21.11 19.43
CA GLY A 300 -5.63 -21.94 20.41
C GLY A 300 -6.00 -23.29 19.81
N GLN A 301 -5.84 -24.37 20.57
CA GLN A 301 -6.30 -25.69 20.16
C GLN A 301 -7.83 -25.74 20.27
N ASN A 302 -8.52 -26.00 19.16
CA ASN A 302 -9.94 -26.34 19.20
C ASN A 302 -10.08 -27.76 19.75
N SER A 303 -10.45 -27.89 21.02
CA SER A 303 -11.06 -29.12 21.54
C SER A 303 -12.36 -29.40 20.79
N GLY A 304 -12.60 -30.65 20.43
CA GLY A 304 -13.66 -31.01 19.47
C GLY A 304 -15.08 -30.84 20.02
N GLY A 305 -15.92 -30.12 19.28
CA GLY A 305 -17.38 -30.23 19.34
C GLY A 305 -17.87 -31.11 18.18
N GLN A 306 -18.35 -32.31 18.47
CA GLN A 306 -18.60 -33.36 17.48
C GLN A 306 -20.09 -33.46 17.13
N TYR A 307 -20.46 -33.10 15.89
CA TYR A 307 -21.75 -33.46 15.30
C TYR A 307 -21.56 -34.07 13.90
N ILE A 308 -22.31 -35.15 13.64
CA ILE A 308 -22.21 -36.03 12.48
C ILE A 308 -23.48 -35.88 11.64
N LEU A 309 -23.37 -35.83 10.30
CA LEU A 309 -24.29 -36.53 9.39
C LEU A 309 -23.81 -36.56 7.91
N ASN A 310 -23.24 -37.69 7.54
CA ASN A 310 -23.16 -38.39 6.24
C ASN A 310 -23.41 -37.65 4.90
N ASP A 311 -22.30 -37.47 4.18
CA ASP A 311 -22.08 -37.76 2.75
C ASP A 311 -23.03 -38.79 2.07
N ARG A 312 -23.37 -38.55 0.78
CA ARG A 312 -23.23 -39.55 -0.31
C ARG A 312 -23.34 -39.05 -1.77
N THR A 313 -22.19 -39.07 -2.47
CA THR A 313 -21.96 -39.60 -3.85
C THR A 313 -22.84 -39.20 -5.08
N LYS A 314 -22.24 -38.42 -6.01
CA LYS A 314 -21.79 -38.74 -7.42
C LYS A 314 -22.34 -40.00 -8.18
N PRO A 315 -22.23 -40.16 -9.54
CA PRO A 315 -21.55 -39.32 -10.59
C PRO A 315 -22.30 -39.12 -11.96
N SER A 316 -21.71 -38.29 -12.87
CA SER A 316 -21.57 -38.33 -14.38
C SER A 316 -22.66 -38.94 -15.34
N THR A 317 -22.66 -38.84 -16.70
CA THR A 317 -21.57 -38.69 -17.71
C THR A 317 -22.08 -38.32 -19.15
N THR A 318 -21.18 -37.75 -19.99
CA THR A 318 -21.04 -37.86 -21.49
C THR A 318 -22.07 -37.38 -22.54
N ASN A 319 -21.56 -36.50 -23.44
CA ASN A 319 -21.46 -36.56 -24.93
C ASN A 319 -22.70 -36.53 -25.88
N GLY A 320 -22.54 -35.75 -26.97
CA GLY A 320 -23.28 -35.89 -28.24
C GLY A 320 -23.10 -34.67 -29.17
N SER A 321 -22.66 -34.85 -30.43
CA SER A 321 -22.43 -33.74 -31.39
C SER A 321 -22.85 -34.09 -32.82
N SER A 322 -23.54 -33.18 -33.52
CA SER A 322 -23.41 -33.03 -34.99
C SER A 322 -24.05 -31.76 -35.59
N TYR A 323 -23.27 -31.11 -36.46
CA TYR A 323 -23.58 -30.38 -37.73
C TYR A 323 -25.00 -30.52 -38.32
N LEU A 324 -25.63 -29.58 -39.07
CA LEU A 324 -25.30 -28.25 -39.67
C LEU A 324 -26.51 -27.28 -39.46
N GLY A 325 -26.54 -25.97 -39.80
CA GLY A 325 -25.53 -25.04 -40.36
C GLY A 325 -25.92 -24.41 -41.72
N GLY A 326 -26.34 -23.13 -41.77
CA GLY A 326 -26.63 -22.37 -43.02
C GLY A 326 -27.18 -20.94 -42.80
N SER A 327 -27.01 -20.05 -43.79
CA SER A 327 -27.36 -18.60 -43.85
C SER A 327 -28.76 -18.20 -43.32
N GLY A 328 -29.04 -16.99 -42.80
CA GLY A 328 -28.16 -15.85 -42.48
C GLY A 328 -28.64 -14.48 -43.02
N THR A 329 -29.48 -13.74 -42.27
CA THR A 329 -29.66 -12.27 -42.32
C THR A 329 -30.52 -11.77 -41.15
N GLY A 330 -30.15 -10.65 -40.51
CA GLY A 330 -31.10 -9.79 -39.78
C GLY A 330 -30.93 -9.65 -38.25
N ALA A 331 -31.12 -8.41 -37.78
CA ALA A 331 -31.53 -7.96 -36.44
C ALA A 331 -30.77 -8.41 -35.15
N MET A 332 -30.17 -7.40 -34.50
CA MET A 332 -30.31 -7.07 -33.06
C MET A 332 -29.79 -8.02 -31.94
N ARG A 333 -29.07 -7.40 -30.98
CA ARG A 333 -29.18 -7.57 -29.50
C ARG A 333 -28.26 -8.58 -28.77
N LYS A 334 -27.43 -8.02 -27.86
CA LYS A 334 -26.68 -8.67 -26.74
C LYS A 334 -25.68 -9.78 -27.16
N GLY A 335 -24.58 -10.02 -26.45
CA GLY A 335 -24.04 -9.42 -25.21
C GLY A 335 -23.21 -10.46 -24.43
N VAL A 336 -22.54 -10.03 -23.35
CA VAL A 336 -22.16 -10.77 -22.12
C VAL A 336 -21.69 -12.24 -22.26
N GLY A 337 -20.50 -12.64 -21.82
CA GLY A 337 -19.48 -11.95 -21.02
C GLY A 337 -18.52 -12.95 -20.34
N GLY A 338 -17.86 -12.53 -19.25
CA GLY A 338 -16.90 -13.34 -18.48
C GLY A 338 -15.45 -13.21 -18.98
N GLY A 339 -14.42 -13.14 -18.13
CA GLY A 339 -14.41 -13.07 -16.66
C GLY A 339 -13.17 -12.32 -16.13
N GLY A 340 -13.15 -12.01 -14.83
CA GLY A 340 -12.06 -11.28 -14.18
C GLY A 340 -10.71 -12.04 -14.23
N ALA A 341 -9.54 -11.42 -14.11
CA ALA A 341 -9.20 -10.06 -13.70
C ALA A 341 -9.64 -9.67 -12.27
N GLU A 342 -8.98 -10.27 -11.29
CA GLU A 342 -8.81 -9.69 -9.95
C GLU A 342 -7.46 -8.96 -9.85
N ASP A 343 -7.41 -7.93 -9.00
CA ASP A 343 -6.29 -6.98 -8.93
C ASP A 343 -6.17 -6.42 -7.50
N GLU A 344 -5.52 -7.16 -6.59
CA GLU A 344 -5.45 -6.82 -5.15
C GLU A 344 -4.52 -5.62 -4.85
N ARG A 345 -5.05 -4.41 -5.10
CA ARG A 345 -4.86 -3.21 -4.25
C ARG A 345 -6.15 -3.02 -3.40
N PRO A 346 -6.16 -2.28 -2.27
CA PRO A 346 -7.09 -2.55 -1.15
C PRO A 346 -8.62 -2.37 -1.39
N PHE A 347 -9.05 -1.94 -2.57
CA PHE A 347 -10.48 -1.78 -2.92
C PHE A 347 -11.24 -3.10 -3.19
N THR A 348 -10.60 -4.27 -3.21
CA THR A 348 -11.22 -5.53 -3.66
C THR A 348 -12.36 -6.06 -2.77
N ARG A 349 -12.48 -5.65 -1.50
CA ARG A 349 -13.49 -6.20 -0.57
C ARG A 349 -14.93 -5.75 -0.80
N LEU A 350 -15.17 -4.69 -1.56
CA LEU A 350 -16.51 -4.10 -1.71
C LEU A 350 -17.39 -4.78 -2.77
N SER A 351 -16.82 -5.60 -3.66
CA SER A 351 -17.53 -6.29 -4.75
C SER A 351 -17.92 -7.75 -4.47
N GLU A 352 -17.40 -8.37 -3.40
CA GLU A 352 -17.65 -9.80 -3.10
C GLU A 352 -18.87 -10.05 -2.19
N ARG A 353 -19.71 -9.04 -1.95
CA ARG A 353 -20.91 -9.16 -1.09
C ARG A 353 -22.16 -8.60 -1.75
N ASP A 354 -22.56 -9.18 -2.87
CA ASP A 354 -23.88 -9.02 -3.51
C ASP A 354 -24.33 -10.38 -4.07
N SER A 355 -24.67 -11.30 -3.15
CA SER A 355 -25.26 -12.60 -3.47
C SER A 355 -26.34 -12.93 -2.43
N GLU A 356 -27.57 -12.50 -2.67
CA GLU A 356 -28.73 -12.93 -1.88
C GLU A 356 -29.00 -14.43 -2.13
N PRO A 357 -29.38 -15.21 -1.10
CA PRO A 357 -29.70 -16.62 -1.28
C PRO A 357 -31.09 -16.81 -1.91
N SER A 358 -31.14 -17.41 -3.09
CA SER A 358 -32.39 -17.80 -3.74
C SER A 358 -33.06 -18.97 -3.00
N ILE A 359 -34.15 -18.69 -2.29
CA ILE A 359 -35.06 -19.71 -1.76
C ILE A 359 -36.07 -20.04 -2.86
N ASP A 360 -35.83 -21.13 -3.59
CA ASP A 360 -36.81 -21.64 -4.55
C ASP A 360 -37.95 -22.36 -3.82
N ILE A 361 -39.16 -21.82 -3.95
CA ILE A 361 -40.39 -22.47 -3.50
C ILE A 361 -40.79 -23.51 -4.55
N ALA A 362 -40.91 -24.76 -4.15
CA ALA A 362 -41.40 -25.81 -5.03
C ALA A 362 -42.91 -25.62 -5.29
N ASN A 363 -43.30 -25.54 -6.56
CA ASN A 363 -44.66 -25.79 -7.00
C ASN A 363 -44.72 -27.23 -7.54
N ASP A 364 -45.72 -28.00 -7.09
CA ASP A 364 -46.11 -29.28 -7.65
C ASP A 364 -47.64 -29.28 -7.84
N ASP A 365 -48.14 -30.07 -8.77
CA ASP A 365 -49.49 -29.89 -9.33
C ASP A 365 -50.62 -30.45 -8.44
N GLY A 366 -51.75 -29.73 -8.37
CA GLY A 366 -52.96 -30.18 -7.67
C GLY A 366 -54.15 -29.24 -7.87
N GLY A 367 -55.09 -29.61 -8.74
CA GLY A 367 -56.21 -28.74 -9.15
C GLY A 367 -57.58 -29.03 -8.52
N SER A 368 -58.64 -28.57 -9.22
CA SER A 368 -60.09 -28.66 -8.91
C SER A 368 -60.66 -27.63 -7.91
N GLY A 369 -61.95 -27.31 -8.05
CA GLY A 369 -62.74 -26.59 -7.02
C GLY A 369 -63.41 -25.29 -7.45
N HIS A 370 -64.75 -25.29 -7.51
CA HIS A 370 -65.66 -24.14 -7.69
C HIS A 370 -65.41 -22.92 -6.78
N GLY A 371 -65.97 -21.75 -7.14
CA GLY A 371 -66.47 -20.81 -6.10
C GLY A 371 -66.68 -19.34 -6.48
N SER A 372 -67.89 -18.99 -6.92
CA SER A 372 -68.41 -17.64 -7.21
C SER A 372 -68.38 -16.59 -6.06
N LEU A 373 -68.71 -15.33 -6.39
CA LEU A 373 -69.05 -14.16 -5.52
C LEU A 373 -67.87 -13.37 -4.88
N SER A 374 -67.94 -12.07 -4.59
CA SER A 374 -68.73 -10.93 -5.16
C SER A 374 -68.24 -9.57 -4.59
N LYS A 375 -68.61 -8.45 -5.26
CA LYS A 375 -68.86 -7.05 -4.77
C LYS A 375 -68.45 -6.68 -3.31
N ALA A 376 -67.91 -5.49 -2.97
CA ALA A 376 -67.76 -4.17 -3.62
C ALA A 376 -66.54 -3.43 -2.97
N GLY A 377 -66.09 -2.23 -3.35
CA GLY A 377 -66.62 -1.22 -4.27
C GLY A 377 -67.17 0.03 -3.56
N VAL A 378 -66.29 0.91 -3.06
CA VAL A 378 -66.61 2.29 -2.62
C VAL A 378 -65.51 3.24 -3.11
N THR A 379 -65.89 4.41 -3.62
CA THR A 379 -64.98 5.48 -4.05
C THR A 379 -65.71 6.82 -3.92
N ILE A 380 -65.09 7.83 -3.31
CA ILE A 380 -65.57 9.22 -3.35
C ILE A 380 -64.35 10.13 -3.54
N ASN A 381 -64.43 11.02 -4.54
CA ASN A 381 -63.46 12.08 -4.82
C ASN A 381 -64.00 13.45 -4.38
N THR A 382 -63.13 14.38 -4.04
CA THR A 382 -63.13 15.83 -4.38
C THR A 382 -61.89 16.45 -3.73
N GLN A 383 -60.95 17.17 -4.37
CA GLN A 383 -60.88 18.06 -5.54
C GLN A 383 -61.12 19.56 -5.24
N GLU A 384 -60.04 20.32 -5.44
CA GLU A 384 -59.90 21.76 -5.78
C GLU A 384 -60.18 22.90 -4.77
N GLY A 385 -59.24 23.86 -4.81
CA GLY A 385 -59.24 25.19 -4.19
C GLY A 385 -57.93 25.92 -4.56
N ARG A 386 -57.98 27.22 -4.94
CA ARG A 386 -56.83 27.93 -5.56
C ARG A 386 -56.82 29.43 -5.22
N VAL A 387 -55.63 30.05 -5.33
CA VAL A 387 -55.31 31.49 -5.31
C VAL A 387 -55.14 32.12 -3.91
N GLY A 388 -54.06 32.90 -3.75
CA GLY A 388 -53.76 33.77 -2.61
C GLY A 388 -52.35 34.36 -2.75
N GLU A 389 -52.21 35.69 -2.69
CA GLU A 389 -50.95 36.43 -2.94
C GLU A 389 -50.21 36.83 -1.65
N ALA A 390 -48.97 37.33 -1.80
CA ALA A 390 -48.05 37.58 -0.70
C ALA A 390 -48.17 38.97 -0.06
N VAL A 391 -47.89 39.07 1.25
CA VAL A 391 -47.52 40.31 1.95
C VAL A 391 -46.37 40.01 2.91
N THR A 392 -45.42 40.93 3.04
CA THR A 392 -44.30 40.86 4.01
C THR A 392 -44.24 42.15 4.82
N VAL A 393 -44.29 42.06 6.16
CA VAL A 393 -43.91 43.14 7.07
C VAL A 393 -43.15 42.54 8.25
N LYS A 394 -42.08 43.20 8.67
CA LYS A 394 -41.16 42.78 9.75
C LYS A 394 -40.96 43.99 10.68
N ALA A 395 -41.15 43.83 11.98
CA ALA A 395 -41.10 44.94 12.94
C ALA A 395 -40.45 44.56 14.28
N THR A 396 -39.39 45.31 14.62
CA THR A 396 -38.65 45.50 15.89
C THR A 396 -37.96 46.88 15.76
N PRO A 397 -37.33 47.50 16.80
CA PRO A 397 -37.05 47.06 18.18
C PRO A 397 -37.49 48.05 19.29
N GLU A 398 -37.17 47.79 20.56
CA GLU A 398 -37.30 48.77 21.67
C GLU A 398 -36.35 48.50 22.87
N VAL A 399 -35.40 49.41 23.14
CA VAL A 399 -34.38 49.46 24.24
C VAL A 399 -33.75 50.89 24.23
N PRO A 400 -33.20 51.54 25.31
CA PRO A 400 -33.33 51.45 26.79
C PRO A 400 -33.88 52.80 27.40
N PRO A 401 -33.64 53.18 28.68
CA PRO A 401 -32.39 53.91 29.04
C PRO A 401 -31.74 53.65 30.43
N THR A 402 -30.57 54.27 30.61
CA THR A 402 -29.47 54.19 31.61
C THR A 402 -29.67 54.67 33.06
N THR A 403 -28.78 54.25 34.00
CA THR A 403 -27.98 55.06 35.00
C THR A 403 -27.29 54.13 36.05
N GLU A 404 -26.38 54.53 36.97
CA GLU A 404 -25.01 55.14 36.87
C GLU A 404 -24.26 55.03 38.25
N ASN A 405 -22.92 55.20 38.29
CA ASN A 405 -22.03 55.57 39.45
C ASN A 405 -21.59 54.59 40.59
N ALA A 406 -20.28 54.21 40.54
CA ALA A 406 -19.15 54.48 41.49
C ALA A 406 -19.16 54.14 43.02
N GLY A 407 -17.99 53.72 43.58
CA GLY A 407 -17.69 53.78 45.04
C GLY A 407 -16.47 52.97 45.61
N ASN A 408 -15.35 53.63 45.91
CA ASN A 408 -14.04 53.16 46.44
C ASN A 408 -13.91 52.28 47.73
N ALA A 409 -12.82 51.48 47.78
CA ALA A 409 -11.90 51.16 48.93
C ALA A 409 -12.46 50.42 50.20
N THR A 410 -11.69 49.77 51.10
CA THR A 410 -10.25 49.84 51.51
C THR A 410 -9.71 48.46 52.02
N GLN A 411 -8.44 48.35 52.48
CA GLN A 411 -7.68 47.10 52.75
C GLN A 411 -7.59 46.62 54.26
N PRO A 412 -6.45 46.14 54.87
CA PRO A 412 -6.32 44.72 55.29
C PRO A 412 -5.72 44.45 56.72
N ILE A 413 -5.68 43.19 57.20
CA ILE A 413 -4.82 42.75 58.33
C ILE A 413 -4.30 41.29 58.13
N ALA A 414 -3.06 40.98 58.57
CA ALA A 414 -2.40 39.66 58.62
C ALA A 414 -2.35 39.14 60.10
N PRO A 415 -1.26 38.61 60.72
CA PRO A 415 -0.09 37.78 60.32
C PRO A 415 -0.35 36.25 60.62
N VAL A 416 0.48 35.30 61.10
CA VAL A 416 1.81 35.16 61.79
C VAL A 416 2.46 33.79 61.44
N SER A 417 3.79 33.65 61.58
CA SER A 417 4.53 32.37 61.65
C SER A 417 5.53 32.38 62.83
N PRO A 418 5.85 31.21 63.43
CA PRO A 418 7.17 30.99 64.03
C PRO A 418 7.83 29.65 63.61
N ALA A 419 9.14 29.52 63.80
CA ALA A 419 9.96 28.36 63.39
C ALA A 419 11.03 27.98 64.43
N ALA A 420 11.45 26.69 64.47
CA ALA A 420 12.67 26.15 65.11
C ALA A 420 12.77 24.61 64.90
N VAL A 421 13.91 23.90 64.93
CA VAL A 421 15.35 24.22 64.80
C VAL A 421 16.13 22.96 64.33
N ALA A 422 17.31 23.17 63.75
CA ALA A 422 18.24 22.24 63.08
C ALA A 422 18.65 20.89 63.74
N SER A 423 19.20 19.97 62.92
CA SER A 423 20.57 19.42 63.10
C SER A 423 21.06 18.56 61.90
N SER A 424 22.38 18.39 61.76
CA SER A 424 23.07 17.52 60.78
C SER A 424 24.53 17.30 61.23
N PRO A 425 25.15 16.12 60.96
CA PRO A 425 26.54 16.16 60.49
C PRO A 425 27.03 15.04 59.54
N ALA A 426 28.00 15.41 58.67
CA ALA A 426 29.15 14.65 58.17
C ALA A 426 29.02 13.49 57.14
N ALA A 427 30.07 13.36 56.31
CA ALA A 427 30.33 12.29 55.31
C ALA A 427 31.41 11.30 55.82
N PRO A 428 31.89 10.29 55.04
CA PRO A 428 33.17 10.49 54.32
C PRO A 428 33.52 9.58 53.08
N VAL A 429 34.65 9.91 52.41
CA VAL A 429 35.55 9.15 51.48
C VAL A 429 35.08 8.73 50.06
N SER A 430 36.07 8.64 49.15
CA SER A 430 36.03 8.15 47.75
C SER A 430 36.94 6.91 47.60
N PRO A 431 36.88 6.13 46.48
CA PRO A 431 38.03 6.21 45.57
C PRO A 431 37.74 6.03 44.05
N ALA A 432 38.58 6.71 43.25
CA ALA A 432 39.18 6.29 41.97
C ALA A 432 38.33 5.75 40.79
N ALA A 433 38.25 6.59 39.75
CA ALA A 433 38.47 6.31 38.32
C ALA A 433 37.72 5.14 37.63
N ALA A 434 36.81 5.51 36.72
CA ALA A 434 36.40 4.69 35.57
C ALA A 434 36.32 5.54 34.29
N ILE A 435 36.93 4.99 33.23
CA ILE A 435 36.93 5.31 31.79
C ILE A 435 35.91 6.35 31.30
N VAL A 436 36.40 7.36 30.56
CA VAL A 436 35.59 8.25 29.71
C VAL A 436 35.06 7.46 28.51
N ALA A 437 33.76 7.54 28.24
CA ALA A 437 33.17 7.17 26.95
C ALA A 437 33.09 8.41 26.05
N GLU A 438 33.22 8.21 24.74
CA GLU A 438 33.20 9.28 23.73
C GLU A 438 31.79 9.86 23.52
N GLU A 439 31.72 11.06 22.95
CA GLU A 439 30.46 11.69 22.54
C GLU A 439 29.92 10.99 21.27
N ASP A 440 28.87 10.17 21.41
CA ASP A 440 28.08 9.70 20.27
C ASP A 440 27.16 10.85 19.77
N PRO A 441 27.08 11.10 18.45
CA PRO A 441 26.41 12.28 17.91
C PRO A 441 24.87 12.15 17.79
N ASP A 442 24.20 13.27 18.05
CA ASP A 442 22.86 13.71 17.61
C ASP A 442 21.78 12.63 17.27
N PRO A 443 20.77 12.41 18.14
CA PRO A 443 19.71 11.42 17.91
C PRO A 443 18.64 11.91 16.93
N SER A 444 18.98 12.00 15.64
CA SER A 444 18.08 12.52 14.61
C SER A 444 16.83 11.65 14.37
N THR A 445 15.66 12.21 14.68
CA THR A 445 14.33 11.84 14.13
C THR A 445 13.81 10.41 14.38
N ASP A 446 13.41 10.11 15.62
CA ASP A 446 12.42 9.07 15.94
C ASP A 446 11.14 9.77 16.45
N GLY A 447 10.12 9.91 15.60
CA GLY A 447 9.11 10.98 15.71
C GLY A 447 8.06 10.85 16.82
N TYR A 448 8.41 11.08 18.10
CA TYR A 448 7.45 11.36 19.17
C TYR A 448 8.06 12.12 20.36
N GLU A 449 7.33 13.14 20.82
CA GLU A 449 7.61 13.96 22.01
C GLU A 449 6.35 14.03 22.90
N THR A 450 6.48 14.06 24.23
CA THR A 450 5.35 14.28 25.15
C THR A 450 5.50 15.53 26.00
N GLY A 451 4.51 16.42 25.90
CA GLY A 451 4.26 17.47 26.87
C GLY A 451 3.43 16.94 28.05
N SER A 452 3.78 17.36 29.26
CA SER A 452 3.00 17.09 30.48
C SER A 452 3.18 18.18 31.51
N ASP A 453 2.13 18.46 32.27
CA ASP A 453 2.05 19.22 33.52
C ASP A 453 3.33 19.93 34.04
N GLY A 454 3.34 21.26 33.94
CA GLY A 454 3.98 22.11 34.95
C GLY A 454 5.51 22.28 34.90
N SER A 455 5.95 23.33 34.19
CA SER A 455 7.29 23.94 34.23
C SER A 455 8.41 23.33 33.38
N SER A 456 9.03 24.21 32.58
CA SER A 456 10.38 24.14 31.99
C SER A 456 10.72 22.97 31.06
N ASN A 457 10.69 23.23 29.75
CA ASN A 457 11.53 22.71 28.63
C ASN A 457 11.84 21.20 28.50
N ALA A 458 11.35 20.34 29.38
CA ALA A 458 11.60 18.90 29.37
C ALA A 458 10.52 18.17 28.58
N SER A 459 10.66 18.18 27.24
CA SER A 459 9.94 17.23 26.41
C SER A 459 10.42 15.82 26.75
N THR A 460 9.50 14.91 27.04
CA THR A 460 9.84 13.55 27.52
C THR A 460 9.44 12.48 26.50
N SER A 461 10.07 11.30 26.59
CA SER A 461 9.75 10.17 25.73
C SER A 461 8.52 9.42 26.23
N LEU A 462 7.57 9.09 25.33
CA LEU A 462 6.36 8.31 25.64
C LEU A 462 6.61 7.15 26.62
N SER A 463 5.96 7.21 27.78
CA SER A 463 5.87 6.07 28.69
C SER A 463 5.07 4.93 28.04
N SER A 464 5.41 3.68 28.35
CA SER A 464 4.87 2.51 27.64
C SER A 464 3.35 2.39 27.74
N SER A 465 2.75 2.85 28.85
CA SER A 465 1.31 2.82 29.10
C SER A 465 0.48 3.77 28.22
N VAL A 466 1.08 4.80 27.59
CA VAL A 466 0.38 5.69 26.65
C VAL A 466 0.20 5.02 25.28
N ARG A 467 1.00 3.99 24.97
CA ARG A 467 0.89 3.16 23.75
C ARG A 467 -0.04 1.94 23.91
N ASP A 468 -0.66 1.75 25.07
CA ASP A 468 -1.65 0.70 25.29
C ASP A 468 -2.93 0.98 24.47
N TYR A 469 -3.61 -0.11 24.07
CA TYR A 469 -4.87 -0.08 23.33
C TYR A 469 -6.00 -0.73 24.12
N GLU A 470 -7.19 -0.16 23.99
CA GLU A 470 -8.46 -0.75 24.47
C GLU A 470 -9.20 -1.40 23.29
N TRP A 471 -10.09 -2.36 23.58
CA TRP A 471 -10.83 -3.11 22.55
C TRP A 471 -12.32 -3.15 22.87
N GLU A 472 -13.14 -2.55 21.99
CA GLU A 472 -14.60 -2.51 22.12
C GLU A 472 -15.22 -2.98 20.80
N ASN A 473 -16.25 -3.83 20.85
CA ASN A 473 -16.97 -4.31 19.64
C ASN A 473 -16.06 -4.90 18.53
N LYS A 474 -14.93 -5.53 18.93
CA LYS A 474 -13.85 -6.08 18.07
C LYS A 474 -13.03 -5.04 17.30
N ARG A 475 -13.22 -3.74 17.57
CA ARG A 475 -12.40 -2.62 17.06
C ARG A 475 -11.42 -2.13 18.14
N ARG A 476 -10.32 -1.50 17.72
CA ARG A 476 -9.26 -0.96 18.61
C ARG A 476 -9.49 0.53 18.91
N TYR A 477 -9.22 0.96 20.15
CA TYR A 477 -9.31 2.36 20.59
C TYR A 477 -8.06 2.74 21.40
N HIS A 478 -7.78 4.03 21.58
CA HIS A 478 -6.68 4.50 22.45
C HIS A 478 -7.09 4.50 23.93
N LYS A 479 -6.09 4.33 24.82
CA LYS A 479 -6.29 4.29 26.28
C LYS A 479 -6.12 5.65 26.97
N PHE A 480 -5.32 6.54 26.41
CA PHE A 480 -5.13 7.91 26.92
C PHE A 480 -6.48 8.65 26.92
N LYS A 481 -6.91 9.21 28.06
CA LYS A 481 -8.24 9.82 28.27
C LYS A 481 -9.41 8.92 27.79
N GLN A 482 -9.35 7.63 28.15
CA GLN A 482 -10.30 6.56 27.83
C GLN A 482 -11.78 7.00 27.76
N GLY A 483 -12.49 6.55 26.72
CA GLY A 483 -13.94 6.77 26.54
C GLY A 483 -14.34 8.13 25.98
N ARG A 484 -13.42 9.10 25.83
CA ARG A 484 -13.73 10.41 25.20
C ARG A 484 -13.86 10.36 23.68
N TYR A 485 -13.04 9.54 23.01
CA TYR A 485 -13.00 9.44 21.55
C TYR A 485 -13.94 8.35 21.04
N LEU A 486 -14.75 8.69 20.04
CA LEU A 486 -15.90 7.86 19.65
C LEU A 486 -15.61 6.90 18.48
N CYS A 487 -14.54 7.13 17.72
CA CYS A 487 -14.11 6.30 16.59
C CYS A 487 -12.95 5.36 16.99
N PRO A 488 -12.76 4.23 16.27
CA PRO A 488 -11.61 3.35 16.49
C PRO A 488 -10.31 3.92 15.92
N ASN A 489 -9.18 3.23 16.15
CA ASN A 489 -7.86 3.55 15.60
C ASN A 489 -7.09 2.30 15.09
N ASP A 490 -7.81 1.23 14.73
CA ASP A 490 -7.24 0.02 14.10
C ASP A 490 -6.78 0.24 12.65
N GLU A 491 -6.00 -0.69 12.11
CA GLU A 491 -5.46 -0.59 10.74
C GLU A 491 -6.54 -0.31 9.67
N PRO A 492 -7.74 -0.92 9.67
CA PRO A 492 -8.79 -0.60 8.70
C PRO A 492 -9.30 0.84 8.79
N GLU A 493 -9.23 1.47 9.97
CA GLU A 493 -9.59 2.88 10.13
C GLU A 493 -8.48 3.80 9.61
N GLN A 494 -7.21 3.43 9.81
CA GLN A 494 -6.06 4.16 9.28
C GLN A 494 -6.04 4.10 7.73
N ASP A 495 -6.26 2.93 7.13
CA ASP A 495 -6.44 2.76 5.69
C ASP A 495 -7.58 3.64 5.14
N ARG A 496 -8.67 3.81 5.90
CA ARG A 496 -9.83 4.64 5.55
C ARG A 496 -9.54 6.14 5.66
N GLU A 497 -8.78 6.55 6.66
CA GLU A 497 -8.37 7.95 6.86
C GLU A 497 -7.34 8.40 5.81
N ASP A 498 -6.37 7.54 5.44
CA ASP A 498 -5.46 7.79 4.32
C ASP A 498 -6.23 7.87 2.98
N MET A 499 -7.27 7.05 2.79
CA MET A 499 -8.17 7.15 1.63
C MET A 499 -8.97 8.46 1.63
N LYS A 500 -9.36 8.96 2.80
CA LYS A 500 -10.04 10.26 2.97
C LYS A 500 -9.11 11.44 2.74
N HIS A 501 -7.82 11.35 3.11
CA HIS A 501 -6.81 12.33 2.72
C HIS A 501 -6.67 12.42 1.21
N ALA A 502 -6.53 11.27 0.52
CA ALA A 502 -6.48 11.23 -0.95
C ALA A 502 -7.75 11.79 -1.61
N LEU A 503 -8.93 11.56 -1.03
CA LEU A 503 -10.19 12.18 -1.45
C LEU A 503 -10.13 13.72 -1.36
N VAL A 504 -9.69 14.27 -0.23
CA VAL A 504 -9.61 15.74 -0.03
C VAL A 504 -8.57 16.35 -0.97
N VAL A 505 -7.39 15.75 -1.13
CA VAL A 505 -6.38 16.22 -2.10
C VAL A 505 -6.92 16.21 -3.54
N HIS A 506 -7.73 15.22 -3.92
CA HIS A 506 -8.41 15.22 -5.22
C HIS A 506 -9.54 16.26 -5.33
N ILE A 507 -10.25 16.59 -4.25
CA ILE A 507 -11.23 17.70 -4.20
C ILE A 507 -10.53 19.06 -4.31
N CYS A 508 -9.30 19.17 -3.81
CA CYS A 508 -8.44 20.35 -3.88
C CYS A 508 -7.49 20.34 -5.09
N ASP A 509 -7.76 19.51 -6.11
CA ASP A 509 -7.03 19.44 -7.39
C ASP A 509 -5.50 19.17 -7.28
N GLY A 510 -5.03 18.78 -6.09
CA GLY A 510 -3.62 18.54 -5.74
C GLY A 510 -3.15 19.31 -4.49
N ASP A 511 -3.84 20.38 -4.11
CA ASP A 511 -3.40 21.28 -3.04
C ASP A 511 -3.75 20.75 -1.63
N LEU A 512 -2.89 21.09 -0.65
CA LEU A 512 -3.04 20.67 0.76
C LEU A 512 -3.80 21.70 1.61
N HIS A 513 -3.70 22.98 1.24
CA HIS A 513 -4.30 24.13 1.90
C HIS A 513 -4.82 25.12 0.85
N SER A 514 -5.84 25.89 1.21
CA SER A 514 -6.45 26.96 0.42
C SER A 514 -5.97 28.35 0.88
N ALA A 515 -5.41 28.45 2.09
CA ALA A 515 -4.83 29.68 2.62
C ALA A 515 -3.63 30.13 1.76
N PRO A 516 -3.49 31.44 1.43
CA PRO A 516 -2.37 31.96 0.65
C PRO A 516 -1.11 32.06 1.54
N LEU A 517 -0.31 31.00 1.52
CA LEU A 517 1.00 30.92 2.17
C LEU A 517 2.11 31.25 1.16
N ASP A 518 3.09 32.06 1.56
CA ASP A 518 4.21 32.50 0.72
C ASP A 518 5.56 31.93 1.21
N ASN A 519 5.78 31.93 2.53
CA ASN A 519 6.93 31.29 3.19
C ASN A 519 6.63 31.02 4.70
N PRO A 520 5.82 30.01 5.05
CA PRO A 520 5.55 29.66 6.45
C PRO A 520 6.82 29.14 7.13
N GLN A 521 7.00 29.40 8.43
CA GLN A 521 8.18 28.94 9.19
C GLN A 521 7.81 27.99 10.33
N LYS A 522 6.58 28.09 10.84
CA LYS A 522 6.00 27.23 11.86
C LYS A 522 4.53 26.90 11.53
N ILE A 523 4.24 25.61 11.39
CA ILE A 523 2.91 25.07 11.07
C ILE A 523 2.46 24.14 12.21
N LEU A 524 1.16 24.17 12.52
CA LEU A 524 0.51 23.33 13.52
C LEU A 524 -0.67 22.57 12.89
N ASP A 525 -0.63 21.24 12.88
CA ASP A 525 -1.70 20.36 12.37
C ASP A 525 -2.42 19.70 13.55
N ILE A 526 -3.73 19.93 13.69
CA ILE A 526 -4.49 19.54 14.89
C ILE A 526 -5.47 18.43 14.56
N GLY A 527 -5.29 17.28 15.22
CA GLY A 527 -5.95 16.03 14.85
C GLY A 527 -5.27 15.39 13.65
N THR A 528 -3.94 15.34 13.66
CA THR A 528 -3.13 14.92 12.49
C THR A 528 -3.36 13.45 12.08
N GLY A 529 -4.00 12.63 12.93
CA GLY A 529 -4.45 11.29 12.59
C GLY A 529 -3.29 10.36 12.24
N THR A 530 -3.23 9.87 11.00
CA THR A 530 -2.10 9.06 10.51
C THR A 530 -0.81 9.87 10.30
N GLY A 531 -0.89 11.21 10.37
CA GLY A 531 0.23 12.13 10.14
C GLY A 531 0.46 12.48 8.67
N ILE A 532 -0.34 11.92 7.75
CA ILE A 532 -0.11 12.02 6.30
C ILE A 532 -0.15 13.46 5.76
N TRP A 533 -1.02 14.33 6.28
CA TRP A 533 -1.08 15.74 5.87
C TRP A 533 0.16 16.52 6.33
N ALA A 534 0.58 16.35 7.59
CA ALA A 534 1.78 17.01 8.12
C ALA A 534 3.06 16.55 7.40
N ILE A 535 3.12 15.28 6.98
CA ILE A 535 4.21 14.73 6.17
C ILE A 535 4.23 15.33 4.76
N ASP A 536 3.08 15.35 4.07
CA ASP A 536 2.97 15.91 2.72
C ASP A 536 3.27 17.43 2.73
N MET A 537 2.85 18.16 3.77
CA MET A 537 3.22 19.57 3.98
C MET A 537 4.70 19.74 4.26
N GLY A 538 5.33 18.85 5.03
CA GLY A 538 6.75 18.92 5.35
C GLY A 538 7.65 18.65 4.15
N ASP A 539 7.19 17.80 3.21
CA ASP A 539 7.90 17.51 1.96
C ASP A 539 7.69 18.61 0.88
N ASN A 540 6.67 19.48 1.06
CA ASN A 540 6.37 20.68 0.28
C ASN A 540 7.07 21.96 0.80
N TYR A 541 7.08 22.18 2.12
CA TYR A 541 7.70 23.33 2.81
C TYR A 541 8.86 22.86 3.71
N PRO A 542 10.02 22.47 3.14
CA PRO A 542 11.13 21.89 3.88
C PRO A 542 11.79 22.86 4.88
N GLU A 543 11.62 24.17 4.68
CA GLU A 543 12.02 25.24 5.61
C GLU A 543 11.03 25.46 6.77
N ALA A 544 9.80 25.00 6.66
CA ALA A 544 8.79 25.13 7.72
C ALA A 544 8.89 23.99 8.73
N ASN A 545 8.93 24.32 10.03
CA ASN A 545 8.81 23.33 11.10
C ASN A 545 7.33 23.00 11.32
N ILE A 546 6.96 21.72 11.30
CA ILE A 546 5.56 21.26 11.36
C ILE A 546 5.35 20.39 12.59
N ASP A 547 4.42 20.79 13.43
CA ASP A 547 4.01 20.06 14.63
C ASP A 547 2.63 19.45 14.39
N GLY A 548 2.54 18.12 14.28
CA GLY A 548 1.27 17.41 14.23
C GLY A 548 0.86 16.93 15.63
N ILE A 549 -0.33 17.31 16.10
CA ILE A 549 -0.83 16.93 17.43
C ILE A 549 -2.03 15.99 17.32
N ASP A 550 -2.04 14.91 18.12
CA ASP A 550 -3.13 13.93 18.19
C ASP A 550 -3.20 13.24 19.58
N LEU A 551 -4.36 12.68 19.93
CA LEU A 551 -4.54 11.86 21.14
C LEU A 551 -3.96 10.44 21.00
N SER A 552 -3.76 9.97 19.77
CA SER A 552 -3.31 8.61 19.43
C SER A 552 -1.89 8.61 18.83
N PRO A 553 -0.88 7.98 19.46
CA PRO A 553 0.43 7.76 18.86
C PRO A 553 0.38 6.63 17.81
N ILE A 554 -0.12 6.93 16.61
CA ILE A 554 -0.29 6.00 15.48
C ILE A 554 0.56 6.35 14.24
N GLN A 555 1.22 7.50 14.25
CA GLN A 555 1.96 8.09 13.14
C GLN A 555 3.22 7.28 12.78
N PRO A 556 3.75 7.37 11.54
CA PRO A 556 4.97 6.67 11.16
C PRO A 556 6.20 7.27 11.85
N GLY A 557 7.14 6.41 12.26
CA GLY A 557 8.39 6.87 12.90
C GLY A 557 9.41 7.50 11.94
N PHE A 558 9.29 7.25 10.63
CA PHE A 558 10.14 7.89 9.61
C PHE A 558 9.34 8.99 8.91
N VAL A 559 9.79 10.23 9.09
CA VAL A 559 9.14 11.49 8.69
C VAL A 559 10.15 12.44 8.04
N PRO A 560 9.73 13.50 7.33
CA PRO A 560 10.63 14.60 6.98
C PRO A 560 11.27 15.21 8.24
N PRO A 561 12.53 15.67 8.19
CA PRO A 561 13.27 16.10 9.39
C PRO A 561 12.72 17.37 10.05
N ASN A 562 11.88 18.10 9.33
CA ASN A 562 11.14 19.28 9.78
C ASN A 562 9.74 18.97 10.34
N VAL A 563 9.32 17.69 10.38
CA VAL A 563 8.01 17.24 10.89
C VAL A 563 8.20 16.50 12.21
N ARG A 564 7.44 16.87 13.24
CA ARG A 564 7.37 16.13 14.51
C ARG A 564 5.94 15.90 14.98
N PHE A 565 5.74 14.81 15.72
CA PHE A 565 4.44 14.43 16.25
C PHE A 565 4.42 14.49 17.78
N LEU A 566 3.38 15.12 18.32
CA LEU A 566 3.17 15.30 19.76
C LEU A 566 1.89 14.57 20.18
N VAL A 567 1.94 13.83 21.28
CA VAL A 567 0.71 13.29 21.90
C VAL A 567 0.13 14.34 22.83
N ASP A 568 -0.93 15.01 22.40
CA ASP A 568 -1.57 16.11 23.12
C ASP A 568 -3.08 16.18 22.81
N ASP A 569 -3.83 16.90 23.64
CA ASP A 569 -5.25 17.14 23.49
C ASP A 569 -5.48 18.54 22.91
N ALA A 570 -6.17 18.62 21.76
CA ALA A 570 -6.49 19.88 21.11
C ALA A 570 -7.27 20.86 22.02
N GLU A 571 -7.99 20.35 23.02
CA GLU A 571 -8.72 21.12 24.03
C GLU A 571 -7.91 21.35 25.33
N ALA A 572 -6.61 21.03 25.38
CA ALA A 572 -5.70 21.44 26.46
C ALA A 572 -5.32 22.94 26.33
N ASP A 573 -4.59 23.47 27.31
CA ASP A 573 -4.00 24.82 27.20
C ASP A 573 -2.69 24.74 26.40
N TRP A 574 -2.65 25.43 25.27
CA TRP A 574 -1.59 25.29 24.28
C TRP A 574 -0.27 25.94 24.74
N LEU A 575 0.79 25.13 24.86
CA LEU A 575 2.11 25.58 25.34
C LEU A 575 2.90 26.43 24.33
N TYR A 576 2.36 26.69 23.13
CA TYR A 576 2.95 27.59 22.15
C TYR A 576 2.92 29.06 22.64
N PRO A 577 4.02 29.82 22.46
CA PRO A 577 4.03 31.26 22.73
C PRO A 577 3.05 32.04 21.85
N ASP A 578 2.64 33.20 22.34
CA ASP A 578 1.86 34.17 21.57
C ASP A 578 2.64 34.61 20.32
N ASN A 579 1.95 34.79 19.19
CA ASN A 579 2.54 35.19 17.91
C ASN A 579 3.73 34.31 17.43
N SER A 580 3.70 32.98 17.65
CA SER A 580 4.77 32.06 17.26
C SER A 580 4.50 31.21 16.00
N VAL A 581 3.23 31.00 15.62
CA VAL A 581 2.81 30.10 14.53
C VAL A 581 2.41 30.91 13.28
N ASP A 582 2.78 30.44 12.07
CA ASP A 582 2.38 31.08 10.80
C ASP A 582 1.06 30.51 10.26
N PHE A 583 0.87 29.20 10.38
CA PHE A 583 -0.30 28.48 9.87
C PHE A 583 -0.82 27.41 10.85
N ILE A 584 -2.14 27.35 11.03
CA ILE A 584 -2.82 26.29 11.78
C ILE A 584 -3.81 25.59 10.84
N HIS A 585 -3.77 24.26 10.80
CA HIS A 585 -4.68 23.43 10.01
C HIS A 585 -5.51 22.52 10.93
N LEU A 586 -6.79 22.38 10.61
CA LEU A 586 -7.70 21.38 11.18
C LEU A 586 -8.49 20.72 10.05
N ARG A 587 -8.56 19.39 10.04
CA ARG A 587 -9.30 18.63 9.02
C ARG A 587 -10.11 17.51 9.66
N HIS A 588 -11.42 17.50 9.44
CA HIS A 588 -12.36 16.50 9.99
C HIS A 588 -12.45 16.44 11.53
N MET A 589 -12.38 17.61 12.16
CA MET A 589 -12.40 17.79 13.61
C MET A 589 -13.77 18.20 14.18
N ALA A 590 -14.75 18.54 13.33
CA ALA A 590 -16.15 18.79 13.71
C ALA A 590 -16.72 17.80 14.77
N PRO A 591 -16.65 16.46 14.59
CA PRO A 591 -17.22 15.51 15.54
C PRO A 591 -16.33 15.26 16.79
N PHE A 592 -15.20 15.96 16.95
CA PHE A 592 -14.20 15.71 18.00
C PHE A 592 -13.85 16.90 18.89
N ILE A 593 -14.28 18.12 18.54
CA ILE A 593 -14.10 19.34 19.35
C ILE A 593 -15.42 19.76 19.99
N LYS A 594 -15.36 20.23 21.25
CA LYS A 594 -16.51 20.68 22.05
C LYS A 594 -16.49 22.19 22.25
N ASP A 595 -15.37 22.75 22.72
CA ASP A 595 -15.20 24.19 22.95
C ASP A 595 -14.49 24.85 21.75
N TRP A 596 -15.19 24.86 20.61
CA TRP A 596 -14.78 25.62 19.42
C TRP A 596 -14.39 27.08 19.73
N PRO A 597 -15.14 27.84 20.57
CA PRO A 597 -14.72 29.17 20.98
C PRO A 597 -13.35 29.21 21.69
N ARG A 598 -13.00 28.26 22.57
CA ARG A 598 -11.68 28.21 23.22
C ARG A 598 -10.59 27.80 22.25
N LEU A 599 -10.81 26.78 21.41
CA LEU A 599 -9.85 26.37 20.39
C LEU A 599 -9.49 27.56 19.47
N LEU A 600 -10.49 28.29 18.99
CA LEU A 600 -10.27 29.45 18.11
C LEU A 600 -9.61 30.64 18.84
N ARG A 601 -9.88 30.86 20.14
CA ARG A 601 -9.14 31.84 20.95
C ARG A 601 -7.66 31.45 21.11
N GLN A 602 -7.34 30.17 21.28
CA GLN A 602 -5.96 29.71 21.37
C GLN A 602 -5.23 29.83 20.03
N ALA A 603 -5.89 29.45 18.94
CA ALA A 603 -5.39 29.67 17.58
C ALA A 603 -5.08 31.15 17.31
N TYR A 604 -6.00 32.06 17.65
CA TYR A 604 -5.78 33.50 17.50
C TYR A 604 -4.64 34.03 18.37
N ARG A 605 -4.44 33.49 19.59
CA ARG A 605 -3.31 33.87 20.45
C ARG A 605 -1.96 33.49 19.83
N VAL A 606 -1.80 32.24 19.40
CA VAL A 606 -0.50 31.69 18.97
C VAL A 606 -0.14 32.04 17.53
N LEU A 607 -1.11 32.34 16.67
CA LEU A 607 -0.84 32.84 15.32
C LEU A 607 -0.12 34.19 15.35
N LYS A 608 0.86 34.38 14.46
CA LYS A 608 1.46 35.67 14.14
C LYS A 608 0.44 36.62 13.52
N PRO A 609 0.61 37.96 13.64
CA PRO A 609 -0.12 38.93 12.83
C PRO A 609 0.02 38.59 11.34
N GLY A 610 -1.08 38.57 10.60
CA GLY A 610 -1.12 38.12 9.20
C GLY A 610 -1.11 36.60 8.98
N GLY A 611 -0.92 35.78 10.03
CA GLY A 611 -0.98 34.32 9.98
C GLY A 611 -2.40 33.78 9.79
N TRP A 612 -2.50 32.51 9.39
CA TRP A 612 -3.75 31.89 8.94
C TRP A 612 -4.17 30.68 9.79
N ILE A 613 -5.48 30.50 9.99
CA ILE A 613 -6.10 29.21 10.35
C ILE A 613 -6.89 28.71 9.15
N GLU A 614 -6.86 27.41 8.87
CA GLU A 614 -7.74 26.77 7.89
C GLU A 614 -8.47 25.54 8.48
N LEU A 615 -9.78 25.49 8.24
CA LEU A 615 -10.69 24.45 8.70
C LEU A 615 -11.28 23.72 7.49
N GLN A 616 -10.95 22.43 7.33
CA GLN A 616 -11.35 21.63 6.17
C GLN A 616 -12.31 20.51 6.58
N GLU A 617 -13.54 20.53 6.06
CA GLU A 617 -14.61 19.65 6.52
C GLU A 617 -15.45 19.02 5.41
N LEU A 618 -15.79 17.74 5.59
CA LEU A 618 -16.82 17.05 4.80
C LEU A 618 -18.12 17.10 5.60
N ARG A 619 -19.02 17.98 5.19
CA ARG A 619 -20.33 18.17 5.81
C ARG A 619 -21.28 17.08 5.32
N TRP A 620 -21.39 15.98 6.08
CA TRP A 620 -22.16 14.77 5.76
C TRP A 620 -23.70 14.94 5.75
N ARG A 621 -24.20 16.15 5.48
CA ARG A 621 -25.62 16.43 5.24
C ARG A 621 -25.92 16.16 3.76
N PHE A 622 -26.47 14.99 3.46
CA PHE A 622 -26.74 14.53 2.09
C PHE A 622 -27.73 15.45 1.36
N ALA A 623 -27.45 15.70 0.08
CA ALA A 623 -28.26 16.51 -0.82
C ALA A 623 -28.32 15.88 -2.22
N CYS A 624 -29.24 16.37 -3.04
CA CYS A 624 -29.53 15.90 -4.40
C CYS A 624 -30.10 17.08 -5.21
N ASP A 625 -29.86 17.11 -6.53
CA ASP A 625 -30.31 18.21 -7.41
C ASP A 625 -31.47 17.82 -8.35
N ASP A 626 -31.89 16.56 -8.38
CA ASP A 626 -32.86 16.01 -9.35
C ASP A 626 -33.95 15.12 -8.74
N ASP A 627 -34.24 15.34 -7.45
CA ASP A 627 -35.28 14.64 -6.66
C ASP A 627 -35.15 13.10 -6.60
N THR A 628 -34.04 12.51 -7.07
CA THR A 628 -33.81 11.06 -6.96
C THR A 628 -33.70 10.59 -5.50
N MET A 629 -33.20 11.46 -4.61
CA MET A 629 -33.15 11.21 -3.16
C MET A 629 -34.52 11.37 -2.50
N GLY A 630 -35.29 10.28 -2.43
CA GLY A 630 -36.56 10.25 -1.69
C GLY A 630 -36.41 10.48 -0.17
N PRO A 631 -37.51 10.79 0.54
CA PRO A 631 -37.48 11.16 1.96
C PRO A 631 -36.95 10.06 2.89
N ASP A 632 -37.12 8.79 2.50
CA ASP A 632 -36.69 7.62 3.27
C ASP A 632 -35.22 7.20 3.04
N TYR A 633 -34.42 8.02 2.32
CA TYR A 633 -33.02 7.70 1.98
C TYR A 633 -32.19 7.43 3.25
N ALA A 634 -31.79 6.17 3.46
CA ALA A 634 -31.24 5.73 4.74
C ALA A 634 -29.94 6.42 5.18
N PRO A 635 -29.01 6.86 4.29
CA PRO A 635 -27.86 7.67 4.68
C PRO A 635 -28.26 8.99 5.37
N THR A 636 -29.35 9.65 4.96
CA THR A 636 -29.87 10.85 5.65
C THR A 636 -30.40 10.50 7.04
N LYS A 637 -31.17 9.41 7.16
CA LYS A 637 -31.64 8.92 8.47
C LYS A 637 -30.46 8.58 9.40
N MET A 638 -29.41 7.96 8.87
CA MET A 638 -28.19 7.64 9.61
C MET A 638 -27.46 8.91 10.05
N ALA A 639 -27.27 9.90 9.18
CA ALA A 639 -26.60 11.15 9.52
C ALA A 639 -27.31 11.90 10.66
N ASN A 640 -28.64 11.94 10.64
CA ASN A 640 -29.44 12.56 11.71
C ASN A 640 -29.32 11.80 13.05
N LEU A 641 -29.22 10.47 13.03
CA LEU A 641 -28.99 9.66 14.24
C LEU A 641 -27.55 9.82 14.78
N ILE A 642 -26.56 9.98 13.90
CA ILE A 642 -25.18 10.33 14.29
C ILE A 642 -25.16 11.74 14.92
N GLU A 643 -25.84 12.73 14.33
CA GLU A 643 -25.98 14.09 14.85
C GLU A 643 -26.59 14.09 16.27
N GLU A 644 -27.71 13.38 16.47
CA GLU A 644 -28.34 13.29 17.80
C GLU A 644 -27.44 12.57 18.83
N GLY A 645 -26.81 11.47 18.43
CA GLY A 645 -25.92 10.67 19.29
C GLY A 645 -24.65 11.42 19.71
N LEU A 646 -24.03 12.15 18.78
CA LEU A 646 -22.89 13.05 19.05
C LEU A 646 -23.30 14.24 19.94
N GLY A 647 -24.50 14.78 19.74
CA GLY A 647 -25.05 15.86 20.55
C GLY A 647 -25.16 15.51 22.03
N LYS A 648 -25.44 14.25 22.39
CA LYS A 648 -25.45 13.80 23.80
C LYS A 648 -24.10 13.96 24.50
N PHE A 649 -23.00 13.93 23.74
CA PHE A 649 -21.63 14.12 24.24
C PHE A 649 -21.13 15.56 24.14
N GLY A 650 -21.91 16.48 23.55
CA GLY A 650 -21.51 17.86 23.32
C GLY A 650 -20.60 18.08 22.11
N PHE A 651 -20.66 17.20 21.10
CA PHE A 651 -19.97 17.37 19.82
C PHE A 651 -20.94 17.91 18.74
N GLU A 652 -20.42 18.66 17.76
CA GLU A 652 -21.20 19.33 16.72
C GLU A 652 -20.82 18.82 15.31
N LEU A 653 -21.58 17.86 14.79
CA LEU A 653 -21.28 17.19 13.51
C LEU A 653 -21.15 18.17 12.31
N TYR A 654 -21.84 19.31 12.36
CA TYR A 654 -21.90 20.29 11.27
C TYR A 654 -21.29 21.65 11.64
N ALA A 655 -20.23 21.65 12.48
CA ALA A 655 -19.51 22.86 12.86
C ALA A 655 -19.00 23.71 11.67
N SER A 656 -18.88 23.14 10.46
CA SER A 656 -18.60 23.89 9.22
C SER A 656 -19.69 24.90 8.83
N GLU A 657 -20.93 24.76 9.32
CA GLU A 657 -22.01 25.73 9.14
C GLU A 657 -21.84 26.95 10.07
N THR A 658 -21.30 26.77 11.28
CA THR A 658 -21.20 27.80 12.34
C THR A 658 -19.80 28.43 12.49
N ASN A 659 -18.75 27.70 12.12
CA ASN A 659 -17.36 28.18 12.19
C ASN A 659 -17.05 29.48 11.40
N PRO A 660 -17.69 29.81 10.25
CA PRO A 660 -17.48 31.10 9.59
C PRO A 660 -17.79 32.30 10.49
N GLU A 661 -18.85 32.21 11.29
CA GLU A 661 -19.24 33.27 12.23
C GLU A 661 -18.32 33.29 13.46
N ARG A 662 -17.94 32.10 13.97
CA ARG A 662 -17.01 31.97 15.11
C ARG A 662 -15.64 32.56 14.81
N LEU A 663 -15.13 32.42 13.58
CA LEU A 663 -13.88 33.07 13.17
C LEU A 663 -14.01 34.61 13.17
N ARG A 664 -15.13 35.19 12.71
CA ARG A 664 -15.36 36.65 12.78
C ARG A 664 -15.44 37.13 14.22
N ALA A 665 -16.19 36.42 15.07
CA ALA A 665 -16.29 36.70 16.50
C ALA A 665 -14.96 36.50 17.25
N GLY A 666 -14.08 35.64 16.74
CA GLY A 666 -12.71 35.44 17.22
C GLY A 666 -11.69 36.49 16.74
N GLY A 667 -12.10 37.48 15.95
CA GLY A 667 -11.23 38.57 15.48
C GLY A 667 -10.46 38.29 14.19
N PHE A 668 -10.74 37.19 13.48
CA PHE A 668 -10.17 36.91 12.16
C PHE A 668 -10.87 37.77 11.08
N VAL A 669 -10.10 38.46 10.25
CA VAL A 669 -10.59 39.51 9.33
C VAL A 669 -10.76 39.01 7.89
N THR A 670 -9.67 38.59 7.25
CA THR A 670 -9.73 38.03 5.89
C THR A 670 -10.30 36.62 5.98
N GLN A 671 -11.42 36.35 5.31
CA GLN A 671 -12.00 35.01 5.22
C GLN A 671 -12.09 34.55 3.77
N VAL A 672 -11.69 33.30 3.55
CA VAL A 672 -11.92 32.57 2.29
C VAL A 672 -12.70 31.32 2.65
N HIS A 673 -13.87 31.10 2.03
CA HIS A 673 -14.68 29.92 2.26
C HIS A 673 -15.04 29.29 0.91
N ASP A 674 -14.23 28.32 0.48
CA ASP A 674 -14.55 27.50 -0.69
C ASP A 674 -15.47 26.35 -0.27
N VAL A 675 -16.45 26.04 -1.13
CA VAL A 675 -17.53 25.09 -0.86
C VAL A 675 -17.80 24.26 -2.11
N LYS A 676 -17.20 23.07 -2.18
CA LYS A 676 -17.26 22.17 -3.34
C LYS A 676 -18.30 21.07 -3.12
N LYS A 677 -19.12 20.77 -4.15
CA LYS A 677 -20.02 19.59 -4.14
C LYS A 677 -19.20 18.31 -4.33
N VAL A 678 -19.33 17.38 -3.39
CA VAL A 678 -18.66 16.07 -3.40
C VAL A 678 -19.70 14.99 -3.67
N PRO A 679 -19.78 14.44 -4.90
CA PRO A 679 -20.75 13.39 -5.23
C PRO A 679 -20.48 12.11 -4.43
N LEU A 680 -21.49 11.25 -4.31
CA LEU A 680 -21.32 9.86 -3.90
C LEU A 680 -21.66 8.92 -5.05
N GLY A 681 -20.71 8.07 -5.42
CA GLY A 681 -20.85 7.07 -6.47
C GLY A 681 -20.47 7.56 -7.87
N ARG A 682 -20.92 6.81 -8.89
CA ARG A 682 -20.43 6.91 -10.28
C ARG A 682 -21.34 7.73 -11.21
N TRP A 683 -22.37 8.38 -10.68
CA TRP A 683 -23.35 9.14 -11.47
C TRP A 683 -22.81 10.40 -12.18
N PRO A 684 -21.75 11.10 -11.72
CA PRO A 684 -21.25 12.27 -12.43
C PRO A 684 -20.76 11.94 -13.85
N LYS A 685 -21.14 12.76 -14.82
CA LYS A 685 -20.70 12.59 -16.23
C LYS A 685 -19.20 12.87 -16.38
N ASP A 686 -18.71 13.92 -15.73
CA ASP A 686 -17.29 14.26 -15.65
C ASP A 686 -16.46 13.13 -15.00
N ASP A 687 -15.21 12.94 -15.43
CA ASP A 687 -14.37 11.85 -14.96
C ASP A 687 -13.61 12.18 -13.65
N ASN A 688 -13.32 13.45 -13.35
CA ASN A 688 -12.74 13.82 -12.05
C ASN A 688 -13.79 13.66 -10.94
N LEU A 689 -14.98 14.25 -11.12
CA LEU A 689 -16.10 14.13 -10.19
C LEU A 689 -16.56 12.67 -10.01
N LYS A 690 -16.46 11.82 -11.04
CA LYS A 690 -16.75 10.37 -10.95
C LYS A 690 -15.68 9.62 -10.15
N THR A 691 -14.42 10.06 -10.18
CA THR A 691 -13.35 9.52 -9.34
C THR A 691 -13.48 10.00 -7.88
N ILE A 692 -13.70 11.30 -7.65
CA ILE A 692 -14.03 11.87 -6.33
C ILE A 692 -15.24 11.15 -5.74
N GLY A 693 -16.30 10.92 -6.53
CA GLY A 693 -17.50 10.23 -6.08
C GLY A 693 -17.28 8.76 -5.71
N LEU A 694 -16.34 8.08 -6.38
CA LEU A 694 -15.91 6.73 -6.01
C LEU A 694 -15.15 6.70 -4.68
N TYR A 695 -14.22 7.64 -4.48
CA TYR A 695 -13.51 7.78 -3.20
C TYR A 695 -14.49 8.12 -2.07
N SER A 696 -15.39 9.10 -2.25
CA SER A 696 -16.36 9.49 -1.22
C SER A 696 -17.37 8.38 -0.89
N GLN A 697 -17.78 7.57 -1.88
CA GLN A 697 -18.62 6.39 -1.66
C GLN A 697 -17.89 5.32 -0.85
N ALA A 698 -16.62 5.03 -1.14
CA ALA A 698 -15.83 4.04 -0.41
C ALA A 698 -15.49 4.49 1.02
N VAL A 699 -14.98 5.73 1.19
CA VAL A 699 -14.68 6.33 2.50
C VAL A 699 -15.89 6.28 3.43
N LEU A 700 -17.10 6.55 2.92
CA LEU A 700 -18.32 6.40 3.70
C LEU A 700 -18.68 4.93 3.96
N PHE A 701 -18.69 4.07 2.91
CA PHE A 701 -19.16 2.68 3.01
C PHE A 701 -18.31 1.83 3.96
N ASP A 702 -16.97 1.94 3.88
CA ASP A 702 -16.06 1.26 4.79
C ASP A 702 -16.09 1.87 6.21
N GLY A 703 -16.38 3.18 6.31
CA GLY A 703 -16.49 3.91 7.58
C GLY A 703 -17.79 3.66 8.35
N LEU A 704 -18.84 3.14 7.72
CA LEU A 704 -20.18 3.03 8.29
C LEU A 704 -20.23 2.53 9.74
N GLN A 705 -19.56 1.41 10.03
CA GLN A 705 -19.55 0.84 11.39
C GLN A 705 -18.73 1.68 12.37
N ALA A 706 -17.62 2.27 11.92
CA ALA A 706 -16.75 3.10 12.77
C ALA A 706 -17.45 4.38 13.24
N ILE A 707 -18.19 5.04 12.34
CA ILE A 707 -18.85 6.33 12.61
C ILE A 707 -20.22 6.21 13.27
N THR A 708 -20.91 5.07 13.15
CA THR A 708 -22.25 4.87 13.74
C THR A 708 -22.24 4.20 15.11
N MET A 709 -21.37 3.22 15.34
CA MET A 709 -21.42 2.41 16.56
C MET A 709 -21.28 3.26 17.82
N GLY A 710 -20.27 4.14 17.88
CA GLY A 710 -20.03 5.00 19.04
C GLY A 710 -21.23 5.92 19.37
N PRO A 711 -21.72 6.74 18.43
CA PRO A 711 -22.86 7.63 18.66
C PRO A 711 -24.19 6.91 18.95
N LEU A 712 -24.52 5.83 18.25
CA LEU A 712 -25.82 5.17 18.41
C LEU A 712 -25.88 4.29 19.66
N THR A 713 -24.85 3.48 19.96
CA THR A 713 -24.91 2.60 21.15
C THR A 713 -24.64 3.37 22.44
N ARG A 714 -23.61 4.21 22.48
CA ARG A 714 -23.22 4.94 23.72
C ARG A 714 -24.00 6.25 23.90
N GLY A 715 -24.43 6.89 22.82
CA GLY A 715 -25.21 8.14 22.87
C GLY A 715 -26.72 7.91 22.89
N LEU A 716 -27.26 7.08 21.98
CA LEU A 716 -28.70 6.81 21.87
C LEU A 716 -29.16 5.53 22.56
N GLY A 717 -28.27 4.73 23.14
CA GLY A 717 -28.60 3.49 23.86
C GLY A 717 -29.01 2.30 22.99
N TRP A 718 -28.74 2.35 21.68
CA TRP A 718 -29.08 1.27 20.74
C TRP A 718 -28.23 0.01 20.98
N THR A 719 -28.79 -1.16 20.65
CA THR A 719 -28.01 -2.40 20.55
C THR A 719 -27.12 -2.42 19.30
N PRO A 720 -25.97 -3.12 19.31
CA PRO A 720 -25.17 -3.37 18.10
C PRO A 720 -25.97 -3.96 16.94
N GLU A 721 -26.94 -4.81 17.26
CA GLU A 721 -27.83 -5.47 16.31
C GLU A 721 -28.75 -4.47 15.58
N GLU A 722 -29.35 -3.51 16.29
CA GLU A 722 -30.15 -2.44 15.70
C GLU A 722 -29.31 -1.51 14.80
N VAL A 723 -28.06 -1.24 15.18
CA VAL A 723 -27.12 -0.46 14.36
C VAL A 723 -26.81 -1.21 13.05
N GLU A 724 -26.49 -2.50 13.09
CA GLU A 724 -26.23 -3.26 11.86
C GLU A 724 -27.49 -3.42 10.98
N VAL A 725 -28.70 -3.48 11.57
CA VAL A 725 -29.97 -3.44 10.81
C VAL A 725 -30.14 -2.11 10.06
N LEU A 726 -29.85 -0.97 10.70
CA LEU A 726 -29.81 0.33 10.01
C LEU A 726 -28.75 0.31 8.89
N LEU A 727 -27.54 -0.17 9.19
CA LEU A 727 -26.44 -0.19 8.22
C LEU A 727 -26.68 -1.12 7.03
N MET A 728 -27.50 -2.18 7.14
CA MET A 728 -27.90 -2.97 5.97
C MET A 728 -28.63 -2.13 4.92
N GLN A 729 -29.60 -1.31 5.33
CA GLN A 729 -30.34 -0.44 4.41
C GLN A 729 -29.46 0.72 3.91
N VAL A 730 -28.60 1.29 4.76
CA VAL A 730 -27.61 2.31 4.33
C VAL A 730 -26.68 1.76 3.24
N ARG A 731 -26.13 0.55 3.40
CA ARG A 731 -25.26 -0.10 2.40
C ARG A 731 -25.98 -0.34 1.07
N LYS A 732 -27.27 -0.73 1.13
CA LYS A 732 -28.12 -0.91 -0.05
C LYS A 732 -28.34 0.41 -0.79
N ASP A 733 -28.72 1.47 -0.08
CA ASP A 733 -28.99 2.78 -0.69
C ASP A 733 -27.71 3.47 -1.20
N LEU A 734 -26.57 3.32 -0.52
CA LEU A 734 -25.28 3.82 -1.02
C LEU A 734 -24.80 3.09 -2.29
N ARG A 735 -25.21 1.84 -2.52
CA ARG A 735 -24.91 1.07 -3.75
C ARG A 735 -25.88 1.38 -4.89
N ASN A 736 -27.08 1.90 -4.61
CA ASN A 736 -28.10 2.15 -5.61
C ASN A 736 -27.73 3.37 -6.49
N ALA A 737 -27.22 3.09 -7.69
CA ALA A 737 -26.80 4.10 -8.67
C ALA A 737 -27.94 4.97 -9.25
N ALA A 738 -29.20 4.75 -8.86
CA ALA A 738 -30.31 5.65 -9.18
C ALA A 738 -30.35 6.91 -8.28
N PHE A 739 -29.62 6.92 -7.15
CA PHE A 739 -29.52 8.10 -6.28
C PHE A 739 -28.36 8.99 -6.71
N HIS A 740 -28.67 10.21 -7.19
CA HIS A 740 -27.68 11.20 -7.59
C HIS A 740 -27.33 12.13 -6.42
N THR A 741 -26.83 11.53 -5.33
CA THR A 741 -26.55 12.23 -4.08
C THR A 741 -25.13 12.76 -4.00
N TYR A 742 -24.98 13.82 -3.22
CA TYR A 742 -23.71 14.48 -2.90
C TYR A 742 -23.72 15.01 -1.46
N VAL A 743 -22.54 15.33 -0.95
CA VAL A 743 -22.31 16.11 0.28
C VAL A 743 -21.49 17.35 -0.06
N TYR A 744 -21.20 18.21 0.92
CA TYR A 744 -20.39 19.41 0.71
C TYR A 744 -19.04 19.29 1.39
N TYR A 745 -17.96 19.56 0.66
CA TYR A 745 -16.66 19.88 1.24
C TYR A 745 -16.57 21.40 1.45
N HIS A 746 -16.06 21.80 2.61
CA HIS A 746 -15.86 23.18 3.00
C HIS A 746 -14.38 23.38 3.36
N ALA A 747 -13.70 24.33 2.70
CA ALA A 747 -12.39 24.82 3.11
C ALA A 747 -12.54 26.28 3.56
N LEU A 748 -12.42 26.51 4.87
CA LEU A 748 -12.65 27.79 5.52
C LEU A 748 -11.34 28.31 6.12
N SER A 749 -10.73 29.28 5.45
CA SER A 749 -9.54 30.00 5.92
C SER A 749 -9.91 31.31 6.62
N GLY A 750 -9.22 31.64 7.70
CA GLY A 750 -9.32 32.92 8.42
C GLY A 750 -7.95 33.50 8.74
N GLN A 751 -7.72 34.77 8.44
CA GLN A 751 -6.46 35.47 8.72
C GLN A 751 -6.54 36.30 10.00
N LYS A 752 -5.52 36.20 10.85
CA LYS A 752 -5.31 37.14 11.97
C LYS A 752 -4.88 38.50 11.40
N PRO A 753 -5.41 39.64 11.89
CA PRO A 753 -4.99 40.97 11.44
C PRO A 753 -3.47 41.15 11.44
N VAL A 754 -2.97 41.93 10.48
CA VAL A 754 -1.59 42.44 10.50
C VAL A 754 -1.53 43.60 11.51
N GLU A 755 -0.41 43.75 12.24
CA GLU A 755 -0.25 44.87 13.16
C GLU A 755 -0.26 46.21 12.41
N GLY A 756 -1.19 47.11 12.79
CA GLY A 756 -1.37 48.42 12.15
C GLY A 756 -2.53 48.51 11.15
N ALA A 757 -3.39 47.49 11.03
CA ALA A 757 -4.64 47.51 10.28
C ALA A 757 -5.86 47.95 11.12
#